data_AF-A0A371R4B7-F1
#
_entry.id   AF-A0A371R4B7-F1
#
_cell.length_a   1.000
_cell.length_b   1.000
_cell.length_c   1.000
_cell.angle_alpha   90.00
_cell.angle_beta   90.00
_cell.angle_gamma   90.00
#
_symmetry.space_group_name_H-M   'P 1'
#
loop_
_entity.id
_entity.type
_entity.pdbx_description
1 polymer ?
#
loop_
_entity_poly.entity_id
_entity_poly.type
_entity_poly.pdbx_seq_one_letter_code
_entity_poly.pdbx_strand_id
1 'polypeptide(L)'
;MKKAIELAEATQDELPAINATRGERAVAALLSLVTGGLLGVAVERALAERGKWTIGALGIASTIRNTPYSFYEAFKSASGDEKPSEARKLAFRIVSLLADPLVRTILADRQGVEIRVEQKTENGKRRVYTTFVENGRELLKAVWEAGKRLKPLWAEGEAVRLFKEVANLTAAASSRSIPLEEISEGEWMRVVETVERVKRAVESIAKTITIGALPTDAVLYPGREYVLGDSSYLSQAFTYWALAEGEINLDKVYPSEEGLKPVWRVDGKYTETVKEVLNVSRTVLEELSKSGIDLRTALADVRINNELKAALEAAASEFWGRVKELLTRWREAEKNGDKETLNKLGKYLRVLLPLAYAVKAYRRGELSREEATLAVIFAVLYDGVVLRGEIWLAVGGPEHEVNPIMTHDNFTAFWLWALKELGFKPSAVYPGREAHTIVFRGNELNELLKAVTPALPALHGLRDALTEFADAFRDVTHEAIKRKYGIDWAYDMRNEGFFKKLEEIITMTEDYVYRNVTVERGPLDTSGKQPKAVISFKLGGEEMAHIVMYWTGDGLQAQFDGSRENAERLASIIKSLGGKAEVKPRRYGWRVQLYTDGITAIRHDGWLKAVRSFVDELYGKGLIDKDRYEQLVKDITVGPNTVKFASVEFSVNYKNKIDNIEVVYQPGSETSKNAAVNALKARGLVEGVHFTVKEYGGYEIRVAKEAYAKAVKALTQSGLRVGEHYAVDGEKRVINIKKDHKDAVVNALKAAGLKEGEDFTVKWAGFYVIRLTYDGLREIQRMALSGDMEADKFIRELKDILERRYGDDAAKKLDEILRPAKEEGTAELPLPVHDERGNVMAQVVDLRYEFVKGNQPVGHCAGKDCRLRIIVEYEVGGERRQLKMEWYWAEKREKKGDATVTYYYEIALPTVKDDVEVAVLETLTRKAKRGKVPLFADQLDALRRFKPLKDAIDKWREGKPK
;
A
#
# COMPACT_ATOMS: atom_id res chain seq x y z
N MET A 1 12.08 -25.65 -1.62
CA MET A 1 13.48 -25.86 -2.06
C MET A 1 13.82 -27.33 -2.29
N LYS A 2 13.64 -28.20 -1.29
CA LYS A 2 13.84 -29.66 -1.46
C LYS A 2 13.13 -30.24 -2.68
N LYS A 3 11.84 -29.90 -2.89
CA LYS A 3 11.05 -30.27 -4.08
C LYS A 3 11.53 -29.66 -5.40
N ALA A 4 12.14 -28.48 -5.39
CA ALA A 4 12.63 -27.83 -6.60
C ALA A 4 13.99 -28.41 -7.05
N ILE A 5 14.80 -28.85 -6.09
CA ILE A 5 16.04 -29.62 -6.34
C ILE A 5 15.65 -31.02 -6.85
N GLU A 6 14.71 -31.69 -6.18
CA GLU A 6 14.15 -32.97 -6.61
C GLU A 6 13.57 -32.90 -8.04
N LEU A 7 12.85 -31.83 -8.39
CA LEU A 7 12.38 -31.58 -9.75
C LEU A 7 13.50 -31.26 -10.76
N ALA A 8 14.60 -30.63 -10.34
CA ALA A 8 15.71 -30.28 -11.23
C ALA A 8 16.63 -31.49 -11.52
N GLU A 9 16.64 -32.46 -10.61
CA GLU A 9 17.40 -33.70 -10.70
C GLU A 9 16.56 -34.88 -11.24
N ALA A 10 15.23 -34.75 -11.24
CA ALA A 10 14.30 -35.75 -11.75
C ALA A 10 14.44 -35.96 -13.27
N THR A 11 14.41 -37.23 -13.67
CA THR A 11 14.29 -37.64 -15.07
C THR A 11 12.90 -37.30 -15.62
N GLN A 12 12.76 -37.26 -16.95
CA GLN A 12 11.50 -36.87 -17.61
C GLN A 12 10.29 -37.72 -17.15
N ASP A 13 10.53 -38.98 -16.80
CA ASP A 13 9.51 -39.94 -16.37
C ASP A 13 9.09 -39.75 -14.89
N GLU A 14 9.92 -39.08 -14.08
CA GLU A 14 9.68 -38.82 -12.66
C GLU A 14 8.92 -37.49 -12.43
N LEU A 15 9.02 -36.55 -13.38
CA LEU A 15 8.37 -35.23 -13.32
C LEU A 15 6.85 -35.22 -13.07
N PRO A 16 6.05 -36.19 -13.60
CA PRO A 16 4.61 -36.25 -13.33
C PRO A 16 4.27 -36.69 -11.90
N ALA A 17 5.14 -37.49 -11.27
CA ALA A 17 4.91 -38.05 -9.93
C ALA A 17 5.22 -37.07 -8.79
N ILE A 18 5.98 -36.01 -9.08
CA ILE A 18 6.39 -35.02 -8.08
C ILE A 18 5.29 -33.97 -7.89
N ASN A 19 4.64 -34.01 -6.71
CA ASN A 19 3.60 -33.06 -6.31
C ASN A 19 4.24 -31.70 -5.96
N ALA A 20 4.37 -30.83 -6.95
CA ALA A 20 4.99 -29.51 -6.85
C ALA A 20 4.11 -28.42 -7.46
N THR A 21 4.11 -27.26 -6.80
CA THR A 21 3.40 -26.06 -7.23
C THR A 21 3.95 -25.50 -8.56
N ARG A 22 3.17 -24.65 -9.22
CA ARG A 22 3.61 -23.94 -10.45
C ARG A 22 4.90 -23.13 -10.20
N GLY A 23 5.03 -22.54 -9.02
CA GLY A 23 6.24 -21.84 -8.59
C GLY A 23 7.44 -22.78 -8.48
N GLU A 24 7.30 -23.92 -7.79
CA GLU A 24 8.38 -24.91 -7.62
C GLU A 24 8.84 -25.52 -8.96
N ARG A 25 7.92 -25.74 -9.90
CA ARG A 25 8.25 -26.19 -11.26
C ARG A 25 8.97 -25.11 -12.08
N ALA A 26 8.60 -23.85 -11.93
CA ALA A 26 9.33 -22.72 -12.52
C ALA A 26 10.74 -22.57 -11.91
N VAL A 27 10.87 -22.75 -10.58
CA VAL A 27 12.15 -22.74 -9.85
C VAL A 27 13.08 -23.82 -10.39
N ALA A 28 12.56 -25.05 -10.58
CA ALA A 28 13.31 -26.18 -11.12
C ALA A 28 13.73 -25.98 -12.59
N ALA A 29 12.85 -25.41 -13.42
CA ALA A 29 13.16 -25.08 -14.82
C ALA A 29 14.29 -24.03 -14.93
N LEU A 30 14.29 -23.03 -14.05
CA LEU A 30 15.35 -22.01 -13.95
C LEU A 30 16.67 -22.59 -13.40
N LEU A 31 16.60 -23.44 -12.37
CA LEU A 31 17.74 -24.21 -11.87
C LEU A 31 18.39 -25.00 -13.01
N SER A 32 17.59 -25.77 -13.74
CA SER A 32 18.01 -26.55 -14.91
C SER A 32 18.69 -25.69 -15.97
N LEU A 33 18.14 -24.51 -16.29
CA LEU A 33 18.73 -23.55 -17.23
C LEU A 33 20.16 -23.12 -16.87
N VAL A 34 20.48 -23.02 -15.57
CA VAL A 34 21.77 -22.48 -15.09
C VAL A 34 22.76 -23.55 -14.65
N THR A 35 22.32 -24.66 -14.06
CA THR A 35 23.21 -25.71 -13.52
C THR A 35 23.59 -26.78 -14.54
N GLY A 36 22.78 -27.01 -15.58
CA GLY A 36 23.03 -28.04 -16.60
C GLY A 36 22.41 -27.78 -17.99
N GLY A 37 21.82 -26.62 -18.23
CA GLY A 37 20.98 -26.35 -19.40
C GLY A 37 21.57 -25.40 -20.46
N LEU A 38 20.69 -25.00 -21.39
CA LEU A 38 21.00 -24.27 -22.63
C LEU A 38 21.76 -22.95 -22.42
N LEU A 39 21.49 -22.23 -21.31
CA LEU A 39 22.16 -20.95 -20.99
C LEU A 39 23.57 -21.17 -20.43
N GLY A 40 23.73 -22.08 -19.45
CA GLY A 40 25.03 -22.41 -18.87
C GLY A 40 26.01 -22.94 -19.92
N VAL A 41 25.55 -23.86 -20.77
CA VAL A 41 26.35 -24.43 -21.89
C VAL A 41 26.72 -23.35 -22.91
N ALA A 42 25.80 -22.46 -23.25
CA ALA A 42 26.08 -21.38 -24.20
C ALA A 42 27.11 -20.37 -23.67
N VAL A 43 27.05 -20.03 -22.37
CA VAL A 43 28.03 -19.16 -21.72
C VAL A 43 29.40 -19.84 -21.64
N GLU A 44 29.46 -21.12 -21.26
CA GLU A 44 30.70 -21.91 -21.25
C GLU A 44 31.35 -21.93 -22.63
N ARG A 45 30.57 -22.19 -23.67
CA ARG A 45 31.03 -22.17 -25.07
C ARG A 45 31.51 -20.77 -25.50
N ALA A 46 30.77 -19.72 -25.17
CA ALA A 46 31.13 -18.35 -25.51
C ALA A 46 32.47 -17.92 -24.91
N LEU A 47 32.73 -18.31 -23.65
CA LEU A 47 34.00 -18.03 -22.97
C LEU A 47 35.16 -18.89 -23.52
N ALA A 48 34.90 -20.16 -23.87
CA ALA A 48 35.90 -21.04 -24.47
C ALA A 48 36.38 -20.55 -25.84
N GLU A 49 35.47 -19.98 -26.65
CA GLU A 49 35.75 -19.58 -28.02
C GLU A 49 36.25 -18.13 -28.18
N ARG A 50 36.62 -17.46 -27.08
CA ARG A 50 37.24 -16.11 -27.07
C ARG A 50 36.49 -15.03 -27.90
N GLY A 51 35.15 -15.01 -27.81
CA GLY A 51 34.42 -13.75 -27.89
C GLY A 51 33.58 -13.43 -29.14
N LYS A 52 32.84 -14.38 -29.72
CA LYS A 52 31.73 -14.06 -30.65
C LYS A 52 30.63 -15.11 -30.66
N TRP A 53 29.86 -15.21 -29.56
CA TRP A 53 28.67 -16.05 -29.51
C TRP A 53 27.43 -15.27 -29.08
N THR A 54 26.37 -15.42 -29.86
CA THR A 54 25.03 -14.91 -29.59
C THR A 54 24.23 -16.01 -28.90
N ILE A 55 23.71 -15.76 -27.69
CA ILE A 55 22.80 -16.68 -27.02
C ILE A 55 21.41 -16.44 -27.63
N GLY A 56 20.84 -17.45 -28.30
CA GLY A 56 19.65 -17.32 -29.15
C GLY A 56 18.39 -16.81 -28.44
N ALA A 57 17.61 -16.00 -29.18
CA ALA A 57 16.46 -15.21 -28.71
C ALA A 57 15.26 -16.00 -28.10
N LEU A 58 15.18 -17.32 -28.33
CA LEU A 58 13.96 -18.10 -28.06
C LEU A 58 13.77 -18.54 -26.58
N GLY A 59 14.82 -18.54 -25.75
CA GLY A 59 14.72 -18.97 -24.33
C GLY A 59 14.35 -17.88 -23.33
N ILE A 60 14.64 -16.62 -23.65
CA ILE A 60 14.61 -15.50 -22.69
C ILE A 60 13.19 -15.00 -22.46
N ALA A 61 12.36 -14.92 -23.51
CA ALA A 61 10.98 -14.42 -23.43
C ALA A 61 10.06 -15.26 -22.50
N SER A 62 10.27 -16.57 -22.40
CA SER A 62 9.49 -17.43 -21.48
C SER A 62 9.97 -17.35 -20.03
N THR A 63 11.27 -17.07 -19.83
CA THR A 63 11.94 -17.00 -18.53
C THR A 63 11.59 -15.70 -17.80
N ILE A 64 11.56 -14.58 -18.53
CA ILE A 64 11.20 -13.24 -18.01
C ILE A 64 9.76 -13.23 -17.47
N ARG A 65 8.82 -13.91 -18.13
CA ARG A 65 7.38 -13.90 -17.77
C ARG A 65 7.06 -14.69 -16.49
N ASN A 66 7.91 -15.61 -16.06
CA ASN A 66 7.56 -16.61 -15.03
C ASN A 66 8.42 -16.58 -13.76
N THR A 67 9.39 -15.67 -13.64
CA THR A 67 10.35 -15.71 -12.52
C THR A 67 9.87 -14.82 -11.35
N PRO A 68 9.52 -15.32 -10.16
CA PRO A 68 9.18 -14.46 -9.01
C PRO A 68 10.44 -13.81 -8.39
N TYR A 69 10.31 -12.73 -7.63
CA TYR A 69 11.44 -12.10 -6.92
C TYR A 69 11.91 -12.92 -5.71
N SER A 70 10.98 -13.56 -4.98
CA SER A 70 11.27 -14.47 -3.84
C SER A 70 12.09 -15.72 -4.21
N PHE A 71 12.19 -16.02 -5.51
CA PHE A 71 12.99 -17.10 -6.08
C PHE A 71 14.51 -16.83 -5.97
N TYR A 72 14.92 -15.57 -6.08
CA TYR A 72 16.32 -15.16 -5.98
C TYR A 72 16.88 -15.35 -4.55
N GLU A 73 16.11 -14.94 -3.54
CA GLU A 73 16.45 -15.11 -2.12
C GLU A 73 16.61 -16.59 -1.73
N ALA A 74 15.70 -17.44 -2.21
CA ALA A 74 15.82 -18.88 -2.01
C ALA A 74 17.08 -19.43 -2.69
N PHE A 75 17.35 -19.04 -3.95
CA PHE A 75 18.46 -19.56 -4.73
C PHE A 75 19.84 -19.20 -4.15
N LYS A 76 20.04 -17.96 -3.68
CA LYS A 76 21.28 -17.50 -3.04
C LYS A 76 21.70 -18.37 -1.85
N SER A 77 20.74 -19.00 -1.18
CA SER A 77 20.96 -19.91 -0.04
C SER A 77 21.34 -21.35 -0.39
N ALA A 78 21.14 -21.80 -1.65
CA ALA A 78 21.28 -23.22 -2.04
C ALA A 78 22.60 -23.60 -2.72
N SER A 79 23.43 -22.65 -3.12
CA SER A 79 24.70 -22.99 -3.77
C SER A 79 25.71 -23.47 -2.73
N GLY A 80 25.76 -24.79 -2.52
CA GLY A 80 26.69 -25.50 -1.62
C GLY A 80 28.18 -25.32 -1.95
N ASP A 81 29.02 -26.16 -1.35
CA ASP A 81 30.49 -25.97 -1.22
C ASP A 81 31.37 -26.23 -2.46
N GLU A 82 30.78 -26.56 -3.62
CA GLU A 82 31.55 -26.63 -4.86
C GLU A 82 31.77 -25.24 -5.46
N LYS A 83 33.03 -24.87 -5.76
CA LYS A 83 33.37 -23.61 -6.42
C LYS A 83 32.83 -23.63 -7.86
N PRO A 84 31.82 -22.81 -8.21
CA PRO A 84 31.29 -22.79 -9.57
C PRO A 84 32.34 -22.26 -10.56
N SER A 85 32.33 -22.78 -11.79
CA SER A 85 33.15 -22.28 -12.90
C SER A 85 32.87 -20.79 -13.18
N GLU A 86 33.82 -20.06 -13.79
CA GLU A 86 33.61 -18.64 -14.16
C GLU A 86 32.34 -18.47 -15.02
N ALA A 87 32.06 -19.43 -15.90
CA ALA A 87 30.87 -19.47 -16.76
C ALA A 87 29.56 -19.63 -15.98
N ARG A 88 29.51 -20.57 -15.02
CA ARG A 88 28.33 -20.75 -14.15
C ARG A 88 28.06 -19.52 -13.30
N LYS A 89 29.11 -18.89 -12.76
CA LYS A 89 28.98 -17.61 -12.02
C LYS A 89 28.40 -16.52 -12.93
N LEU A 90 28.85 -16.43 -14.17
CA LEU A 90 28.33 -15.43 -15.12
C LEU A 90 26.87 -15.68 -15.48
N ALA A 91 26.50 -16.94 -15.76
CA ALA A 91 25.12 -17.31 -16.03
C ALA A 91 24.17 -16.91 -14.87
N PHE A 92 24.58 -17.11 -13.62
CA PHE A 92 23.82 -16.61 -12.46
C PHE A 92 23.64 -15.10 -12.47
N ARG A 93 24.71 -14.33 -12.76
CA ARG A 93 24.63 -12.86 -12.84
C ARG A 93 23.67 -12.40 -13.94
N ILE A 94 23.63 -13.11 -15.07
CA ILE A 94 22.70 -12.81 -16.17
C ILE A 94 21.25 -13.05 -15.73
N VAL A 95 20.97 -14.14 -15.01
CA VAL A 95 19.62 -14.41 -14.48
C VAL A 95 19.21 -13.35 -13.45
N SER A 96 20.12 -12.91 -12.59
CA SER A 96 19.84 -11.80 -11.65
C SER A 96 19.48 -10.50 -12.37
N LEU A 97 20.19 -10.15 -13.45
CA LEU A 97 19.84 -9.00 -14.28
C LEU A 97 18.48 -9.16 -14.95
N LEU A 98 18.12 -10.35 -15.41
CA LEU A 98 16.79 -10.64 -15.95
C LEU A 98 15.69 -10.68 -14.87
N ALA A 99 16.07 -10.81 -13.60
CA ALA A 99 15.16 -10.76 -12.48
C ALA A 99 14.85 -9.34 -12.00
N ASP A 100 15.73 -8.40 -12.32
CA ASP A 100 15.59 -6.98 -12.00
C ASP A 100 14.27 -6.41 -12.58
N PRO A 101 13.40 -5.78 -11.76
CA PRO A 101 12.10 -5.29 -12.22
C PRO A 101 12.19 -4.28 -13.38
N LEU A 102 13.23 -3.45 -13.39
CA LEU A 102 13.42 -2.41 -14.40
C LEU A 102 13.88 -3.05 -15.71
N VAL A 103 14.83 -3.98 -15.65
CA VAL A 103 15.25 -4.75 -16.83
C VAL A 103 14.07 -5.56 -17.39
N ARG A 104 13.25 -6.18 -16.54
CA ARG A 104 12.05 -6.91 -16.97
C ARG A 104 11.07 -6.02 -17.71
N THR A 105 10.78 -4.85 -17.16
CA THR A 105 9.84 -3.89 -17.77
C THR A 105 10.31 -3.48 -19.16
N ILE A 106 11.62 -3.26 -19.33
CA ILE A 106 12.19 -2.91 -20.65
C ILE A 106 12.07 -4.07 -21.64
N LEU A 107 12.25 -5.30 -21.18
CA LEU A 107 12.31 -6.48 -22.04
C LEU A 107 10.95 -7.15 -22.30
N ALA A 108 9.92 -6.90 -21.49
CA ALA A 108 8.65 -7.65 -21.49
C ALA A 108 7.88 -7.61 -22.83
N ASP A 109 7.92 -6.46 -23.52
CA ASP A 109 7.19 -6.23 -24.78
C ASP A 109 8.09 -6.32 -26.03
N ARG A 110 9.36 -6.68 -25.85
CA ARG A 110 10.36 -6.74 -26.91
C ARG A 110 10.49 -8.14 -27.47
N GLN A 111 10.53 -8.26 -28.80
CA GLN A 111 10.70 -9.53 -29.50
C GLN A 111 12.10 -9.63 -30.10
N GLY A 112 12.76 -10.78 -29.94
CA GLY A 112 14.07 -11.01 -30.58
C GLY A 112 15.27 -10.41 -29.86
N VAL A 113 15.20 -10.20 -28.54
CA VAL A 113 16.35 -9.71 -27.75
C VAL A 113 17.46 -10.78 -27.70
N GLU A 114 18.66 -10.41 -28.13
CA GLU A 114 19.86 -11.24 -28.12
C GLU A 114 20.76 -10.90 -26.93
N ILE A 115 21.40 -11.91 -26.33
CA ILE A 115 22.48 -11.70 -25.35
C ILE A 115 23.82 -12.01 -26.03
N ARG A 116 24.71 -11.03 -26.03
CA ARG A 116 26.08 -11.15 -26.53
C ARG A 116 27.05 -11.17 -25.37
N VAL A 117 27.85 -12.22 -25.27
CA VAL A 117 28.90 -12.36 -24.26
C VAL A 117 30.26 -12.25 -24.93
N GLU A 118 31.06 -11.30 -24.48
CA GLU A 118 32.40 -11.03 -25.02
C GLU A 118 33.42 -10.96 -23.89
N GLN A 119 34.59 -11.61 -24.07
CA GLN A 119 35.70 -11.54 -23.13
C GLN A 119 36.88 -10.82 -23.77
N LYS A 120 37.44 -9.82 -23.07
CA LYS A 120 38.62 -9.07 -23.51
C LYS A 120 39.67 -9.00 -22.41
N THR A 121 40.93 -8.84 -22.78
CA THR A 121 41.99 -8.49 -21.84
C THR A 121 42.34 -7.02 -22.04
N GLU A 122 42.12 -6.21 -21.01
CA GLU A 122 42.36 -4.77 -21.03
C GLU A 122 43.22 -4.39 -19.83
N ASN A 123 44.34 -3.70 -20.07
CA ASN A 123 45.28 -3.28 -19.01
C ASN A 123 45.71 -4.44 -18.08
N GLY A 124 45.98 -5.61 -18.67
CA GLY A 124 46.39 -6.82 -17.93
C GLY A 124 45.27 -7.51 -17.14
N LYS A 125 44.02 -7.03 -17.23
CA LYS A 125 42.85 -7.59 -16.55
C LYS A 125 41.88 -8.21 -17.55
N ARG A 126 41.38 -9.41 -17.25
CA ARG A 126 40.33 -10.07 -18.05
C ARG A 126 38.98 -9.44 -17.70
N ARG A 127 38.25 -8.95 -18.70
CA ARG A 127 36.92 -8.37 -18.57
C ARG A 127 35.92 -9.16 -19.39
N VAL A 128 34.71 -9.29 -18.85
CA VAL A 128 33.58 -9.97 -19.49
C VAL A 128 32.45 -8.95 -19.65
N TYR A 129 31.99 -8.82 -20.88
CA TYR A 129 30.90 -7.94 -21.31
C TYR A 129 29.68 -8.81 -21.62
N THR A 130 28.54 -8.47 -21.05
CA THR A 130 27.24 -9.04 -21.41
C THR A 130 26.35 -7.94 -21.94
N THR A 131 25.95 -8.02 -23.21
CA THR A 131 25.14 -6.99 -23.88
C THR A 131 23.83 -7.56 -24.36
N PHE A 132 22.72 -6.95 -23.96
CA PHE A 132 21.37 -7.22 -24.44
C PHE A 132 21.09 -6.31 -25.63
N VAL A 133 20.81 -6.89 -26.79
CA VAL A 133 20.67 -6.16 -28.07
C VAL A 133 19.34 -6.53 -28.73
N GLU A 134 18.63 -5.52 -29.24
CA GLU A 134 17.43 -5.70 -30.08
C GLU A 134 17.62 -4.90 -31.37
N ASN A 135 17.56 -5.55 -32.54
CA ASN A 135 17.70 -4.90 -33.85
C ASN A 135 18.93 -3.96 -33.95
N GLY A 136 20.04 -4.31 -33.29
CA GLY A 136 21.26 -3.49 -33.24
C GLY A 136 21.29 -2.38 -32.18
N ARG A 137 20.19 -2.15 -31.45
CA ARG A 137 20.12 -1.21 -30.31
C ARG A 137 20.55 -1.91 -29.02
N GLU A 138 21.51 -1.31 -28.30
CA GLU A 138 21.96 -1.81 -26.98
C GLU A 138 20.95 -1.41 -25.88
N LEU A 139 20.27 -2.41 -25.31
CA LEU A 139 19.27 -2.22 -24.25
C LEU A 139 19.93 -2.13 -22.87
N LEU A 140 20.90 -3.01 -22.64
CA LEU A 140 21.69 -3.08 -21.41
C LEU A 140 23.04 -3.69 -21.74
N LYS A 141 24.11 -3.10 -21.23
CA LYS A 141 25.46 -3.66 -21.29
C LYS A 141 26.05 -3.68 -19.89
N ALA A 142 26.41 -4.85 -19.42
CA ALA A 142 26.91 -5.10 -18.08
C ALA A 142 28.33 -5.66 -18.14
N VAL A 143 29.21 -5.19 -17.26
CA VAL A 143 30.64 -5.49 -17.31
C VAL A 143 31.14 -6.02 -15.97
N TRP A 144 31.93 -7.10 -16.03
CA TRP A 144 32.61 -7.71 -14.90
C TRP A 144 34.11 -7.91 -15.17
N GLU A 145 34.93 -7.86 -14.11
CA GLU A 145 36.32 -8.29 -14.13
C GLU A 145 36.39 -9.79 -13.76
N ALA A 146 37.03 -10.60 -14.61
CA ALA A 146 37.19 -12.04 -14.45
C ALA A 146 38.46 -12.40 -13.65
N GLY A 147 38.36 -13.41 -12.81
CA GLY A 147 39.36 -13.82 -11.83
C GLY A 147 38.80 -14.88 -10.87
N LYS A 148 39.40 -15.02 -9.67
CA LYS A 148 38.87 -15.95 -8.64
C LYS A 148 37.38 -15.69 -8.32
N ARG A 149 36.93 -14.43 -8.46
CA ARG A 149 35.54 -13.97 -8.40
C ARG A 149 35.23 -13.08 -9.61
N LEU A 150 33.97 -13.03 -10.04
CA LEU A 150 33.48 -12.06 -11.04
C LEU A 150 33.16 -10.75 -10.31
N LYS A 151 34.04 -9.75 -10.43
CA LYS A 151 33.85 -8.45 -9.78
C LYS A 151 33.01 -7.53 -10.67
N PRO A 152 31.86 -7.02 -10.22
CA PRO A 152 31.06 -6.10 -11.01
C PRO A 152 31.80 -4.77 -11.22
N LEU A 153 31.71 -4.21 -12.41
CA LEU A 153 32.36 -2.95 -12.76
C LEU A 153 31.34 -1.84 -12.99
N TRP A 154 30.52 -1.97 -14.03
CA TRP A 154 29.51 -0.98 -14.40
C TRP A 154 28.48 -1.58 -15.37
N ALA A 155 27.38 -0.86 -15.54
CA ALA A 155 26.36 -1.10 -16.54
C ALA A 155 26.02 0.20 -17.29
N GLU A 156 25.67 0.09 -18.57
CA GLU A 156 25.20 1.20 -19.42
C GLU A 156 24.04 0.73 -20.33
N GLY A 157 23.44 1.67 -21.08
CA GLY A 157 22.35 1.38 -22.01
C GLY A 157 21.03 2.05 -21.63
N GLU A 158 19.97 1.68 -22.32
CA GLU A 158 18.61 2.22 -22.12
C GLU A 158 18.09 2.01 -20.70
N ALA A 159 18.36 0.83 -20.11
CA ALA A 159 18.01 0.55 -18.72
C ALA A 159 18.64 1.52 -17.71
N VAL A 160 19.89 1.90 -17.95
CA VAL A 160 20.62 2.83 -17.06
C VAL A 160 20.14 4.27 -17.22
N ARG A 161 19.63 4.66 -18.40
CA ARG A 161 19.06 5.99 -18.62
C ARG A 161 17.78 6.22 -17.82
N LEU A 162 16.98 5.18 -17.58
CA LEU A 162 15.76 5.29 -16.77
C LEU A 162 16.06 5.65 -15.32
N PHE A 163 17.12 5.11 -14.71
CA PHE A 163 17.54 5.54 -13.37
C PHE A 163 17.88 7.04 -13.31
N LYS A 164 18.52 7.58 -14.36
CA LYS A 164 18.79 9.03 -14.45
C LYS A 164 17.52 9.84 -14.62
N GLU A 165 16.59 9.38 -15.46
CA GLU A 165 15.33 10.09 -15.67
C GLU A 165 14.49 10.14 -14.39
N VAL A 166 14.39 9.02 -13.69
CA VAL A 166 13.69 8.95 -12.40
C VAL A 166 14.28 9.95 -11.40
N ALA A 167 15.60 10.03 -11.29
CA ALA A 167 16.26 11.02 -10.45
C ALA A 167 15.98 12.48 -10.88
N ASN A 168 15.97 12.75 -12.19
CA ASN A 168 15.66 14.07 -12.73
C ASN A 168 14.21 14.47 -12.43
N LEU A 169 13.25 13.55 -12.58
CA LEU A 169 11.84 13.79 -12.24
C LEU A 169 11.70 14.12 -10.76
N THR A 170 12.40 13.40 -9.89
CA THR A 170 12.45 13.70 -8.45
C THR A 170 12.99 15.11 -8.18
N ALA A 171 14.13 15.47 -8.77
CA ALA A 171 14.72 16.80 -8.60
C ALA A 171 13.79 17.91 -9.13
N ALA A 172 13.09 17.64 -10.22
CA ALA A 172 12.08 18.55 -10.77
C ALA A 172 10.92 18.77 -9.80
N ALA A 173 10.41 17.68 -9.16
CA ALA A 173 9.31 17.77 -8.22
C ALA A 173 9.67 18.65 -7.02
N SER A 174 10.91 18.56 -6.56
CA SER A 174 11.38 19.29 -5.38
C SER A 174 11.69 20.76 -5.66
N SER A 175 12.17 21.04 -6.86
CA SER A 175 12.30 22.42 -7.36
C SER A 175 10.97 23.00 -7.84
N ARG A 176 9.88 22.21 -7.80
CA ARG A 176 8.56 22.52 -8.35
C ARG A 176 8.59 22.88 -9.84
N SER A 177 9.67 22.50 -10.53
CA SER A 177 9.77 22.70 -11.97
C SER A 177 8.97 21.64 -12.68
N ILE A 178 8.23 22.03 -13.71
CA ILE A 178 7.48 21.09 -14.55
C ILE A 178 8.47 20.47 -15.53
N PRO A 179 8.69 19.14 -15.52
CA PRO A 179 9.77 18.53 -16.29
C PRO A 179 9.44 18.39 -17.77
N LEU A 180 8.16 18.43 -18.15
CA LEU A 180 7.66 18.33 -19.53
C LEU A 180 6.42 19.22 -19.68
N GLU A 181 6.36 20.03 -20.75
CA GLU A 181 5.25 20.97 -21.00
C GLU A 181 3.88 20.27 -21.11
N GLU A 182 3.87 18.98 -21.46
CA GLU A 182 2.66 18.17 -21.69
C GLU A 182 2.16 17.42 -20.45
N ILE A 183 2.83 17.53 -19.29
CA ILE A 183 2.31 17.05 -18.01
C ILE A 183 1.42 18.15 -17.42
N SER A 184 0.20 17.79 -17.01
CA SER A 184 -0.69 18.78 -16.42
C SER A 184 -0.12 19.30 -15.09
N GLU A 185 -0.13 20.62 -14.90
CA GLU A 185 0.32 21.25 -13.66
C GLU A 185 -0.39 20.65 -12.43
N GLY A 186 -1.69 20.36 -12.55
CA GLY A 186 -2.47 19.76 -11.48
C GLY A 186 -2.04 18.34 -11.10
N GLU A 187 -1.66 17.48 -12.06
CA GLU A 187 -1.11 16.15 -11.77
C GLU A 187 0.29 16.25 -11.18
N TRP A 188 1.13 17.15 -11.71
CA TRP A 188 2.48 17.34 -11.21
C TRP A 188 2.52 17.88 -9.78
N MET A 189 1.65 18.83 -9.45
CA MET A 189 1.58 19.39 -8.10
C MET A 189 1.22 18.34 -7.04
N ARG A 190 0.51 17.26 -7.39
CA ARG A 190 0.31 16.13 -6.48
C ARG A 190 1.61 15.42 -6.15
N VAL A 191 2.47 15.19 -7.15
CA VAL A 191 3.80 14.61 -6.94
C VAL A 191 4.63 15.52 -6.03
N VAL A 192 4.68 16.82 -6.31
CA VAL A 192 5.37 17.83 -5.48
C VAL A 192 4.91 17.76 -4.01
N GLU A 193 3.60 17.73 -3.76
CA GLU A 193 3.06 17.64 -2.40
C GLU A 193 3.46 16.36 -1.67
N THR A 194 3.51 15.22 -2.37
CA THR A 194 3.91 13.94 -1.78
C THR A 194 5.42 13.89 -1.47
N VAL A 195 6.27 14.47 -2.32
CA VAL A 195 7.70 14.60 -2.06
C VAL A 195 7.97 15.42 -0.78
N GLU A 196 7.25 16.52 -0.58
CA GLU A 196 7.34 17.34 0.63
C GLU A 196 6.85 16.61 1.90
N ARG A 197 5.96 15.61 1.75
CA ARG A 197 5.57 14.74 2.88
C ARG A 197 6.67 13.75 3.21
N VAL A 198 7.30 13.13 2.20
CA VAL A 198 8.45 12.22 2.40
C VAL A 198 9.61 12.97 3.05
N LYS A 199 9.93 14.18 2.58
CA LYS A 199 10.98 15.03 3.16
C LYS A 199 10.75 15.26 4.66
N ARG A 200 9.56 15.70 5.04
CA ARG A 200 9.20 15.92 6.46
C ARG A 200 9.24 14.65 7.30
N ALA A 201 8.83 13.51 6.74
CA ALA A 201 8.89 12.23 7.45
C ALA A 201 10.36 11.83 7.72
N VAL A 202 11.22 11.94 6.70
CA VAL A 202 12.66 11.61 6.79
C VAL A 202 13.42 12.56 7.70
N GLU A 203 13.17 13.88 7.61
CA GLU A 203 13.83 14.90 8.45
C GLU A 203 13.68 14.59 9.95
N SER A 204 12.50 14.11 10.36
CA SER A 204 12.24 13.81 11.77
C SER A 204 13.09 12.66 12.33
N ILE A 205 13.63 11.80 11.47
CA ILE A 205 14.41 10.61 11.84
C ILE A 205 15.80 10.57 11.18
N ALA A 206 16.25 11.69 10.60
CA ALA A 206 17.47 11.76 9.79
C ALA A 206 18.74 11.28 10.52
N LYS A 207 18.87 11.63 11.80
CA LYS A 207 19.99 11.18 12.65
C LYS A 207 20.01 9.66 12.78
N THR A 208 18.85 9.03 13.01
CA THR A 208 18.74 7.56 13.16
C THR A 208 19.02 6.83 11.85
N ILE A 209 18.54 7.37 10.72
CA ILE A 209 18.86 6.84 9.39
C ILE A 209 20.37 6.92 9.14
N THR A 210 21.01 8.04 9.49
CA THR A 210 22.45 8.22 9.32
C THR A 210 23.24 7.19 10.12
N ILE A 211 22.88 6.97 11.39
CA ILE A 211 23.53 5.96 12.24
C ILE A 211 23.33 4.55 11.70
N GLY A 212 22.14 4.22 11.17
CA GLY A 212 21.83 2.89 10.65
C GLY A 212 22.39 2.58 9.26
N ALA A 213 22.41 3.57 8.36
CA ALA A 213 22.80 3.41 6.96
C ALA A 213 24.32 3.45 6.74
N LEU A 214 25.07 4.26 7.49
CA LEU A 214 26.54 4.34 7.33
C LEU A 214 27.30 3.02 7.57
N PRO A 215 26.95 2.21 8.58
CA PRO A 215 27.67 0.95 8.82
C PRO A 215 27.25 -0.19 7.86
N THR A 216 26.30 0.06 6.96
CA THR A 216 25.71 -0.94 6.05
C THR A 216 25.87 -0.51 4.59
N ASP A 217 25.12 0.52 4.16
CA ASP A 217 24.90 0.85 2.74
C ASP A 217 25.59 2.16 2.27
N ALA A 218 25.96 3.07 3.18
CA ALA A 218 26.53 4.38 2.82
C ALA A 218 28.05 4.48 3.07
N VAL A 219 28.77 5.25 2.25
CA VAL A 219 30.22 5.51 2.38
C VAL A 219 30.52 7.00 2.23
N LEU A 220 31.10 7.64 3.25
CA LEU A 220 31.77 8.94 3.05
C LEU A 220 33.21 8.72 2.61
N TYR A 221 33.57 9.22 1.42
CA TYR A 221 34.97 9.24 0.96
C TYR A 221 35.65 10.54 1.42
N PRO A 222 36.60 10.49 2.36
CA PRO A 222 37.23 11.68 2.94
C PRO A 222 37.93 12.55 1.90
N GLY A 223 38.52 11.93 0.87
CA GLY A 223 39.20 12.64 -0.20
C GLY A 223 38.27 13.22 -1.28
N ARG A 224 36.95 12.92 -1.22
CA ARG A 224 35.97 13.29 -2.27
C ARG A 224 34.83 14.19 -1.80
N GLU A 225 34.66 14.38 -0.49
CA GLU A 225 33.70 15.30 0.13
C GLU A 225 32.21 15.02 -0.13
N TYR A 226 31.84 13.80 -0.55
CA TYR A 226 30.45 13.37 -0.75
C TYR A 226 30.21 11.94 -0.24
N VAL A 227 28.95 11.60 0.02
CA VAL A 227 28.53 10.25 0.42
C VAL A 227 28.10 9.44 -0.81
N LEU A 228 28.53 8.19 -0.91
CA LEU A 228 27.97 7.22 -1.85
C LEU A 228 26.98 6.32 -1.13
N GLY A 229 25.74 6.24 -1.61
CA GLY A 229 24.73 5.28 -1.15
C GLY A 229 24.49 4.19 -2.21
N ASP A 230 24.66 2.93 -1.83
CA ASP A 230 24.52 1.76 -2.70
C ASP A 230 23.06 1.25 -2.78
N SER A 231 22.13 2.13 -3.14
CA SER A 231 20.72 1.74 -3.20
C SER A 231 20.37 0.92 -4.45
N SER A 232 19.63 -0.18 -4.28
CA SER A 232 19.03 -0.94 -5.40
C SER A 232 17.59 -0.50 -5.70
N TYR A 233 17.05 0.40 -4.88
CA TYR A 233 15.61 0.66 -4.77
C TYR A 233 15.31 2.16 -4.82
N LEU A 234 14.28 2.54 -5.55
CA LEU A 234 13.91 3.95 -5.66
C LEU A 234 13.49 4.51 -4.28
N SER A 235 12.80 3.74 -3.44
CA SER A 235 12.42 4.15 -2.08
C SER A 235 13.61 4.45 -1.17
N GLN A 236 14.71 3.69 -1.27
CA GLN A 236 15.97 4.00 -0.59
C GLN A 236 16.67 5.21 -1.21
N ALA A 237 16.61 5.38 -2.52
CA ALA A 237 17.14 6.59 -3.16
C ALA A 237 16.38 7.85 -2.67
N PHE A 238 15.07 7.73 -2.42
CA PHE A 238 14.25 8.81 -1.88
C PHE A 238 14.60 9.20 -0.44
N THR A 239 15.01 8.24 0.39
CA THR A 239 15.49 8.57 1.73
C THR A 239 16.80 9.35 1.65
N TYR A 240 17.76 8.93 0.81
CA TYR A 240 18.99 9.70 0.55
C TYR A 240 18.72 11.08 -0.04
N TRP A 241 17.79 11.15 -0.99
CA TRP A 241 17.37 12.40 -1.62
C TRP A 241 16.82 13.40 -0.59
N ALA A 242 15.91 12.94 0.27
CA ALA A 242 15.31 13.75 1.32
C ALA A 242 16.36 14.22 2.35
N LEU A 243 17.31 13.35 2.70
CA LEU A 243 18.43 13.69 3.60
C LEU A 243 19.36 14.75 3.00
N ALA A 244 19.56 14.74 1.69
CA ALA A 244 20.41 15.70 0.96
C ALA A 244 19.69 16.99 0.56
N GLU A 245 18.42 17.16 0.94
CA GLU A 245 17.56 18.28 0.54
C GLU A 245 17.47 18.53 -0.98
N GLY A 246 17.71 17.52 -1.82
CA GLY A 246 17.67 17.68 -3.27
C GLY A 246 18.95 17.32 -4.01
N GLU A 247 20.08 17.27 -3.31
CA GLU A 247 21.40 17.19 -3.94
C GLU A 247 21.88 15.74 -4.09
N ILE A 248 21.27 14.98 -5.00
CA ILE A 248 21.81 13.67 -5.39
C ILE A 248 22.07 13.56 -6.89
N ASN A 249 23.09 12.81 -7.25
CA ASN A 249 23.44 12.51 -8.63
C ASN A 249 23.71 11.01 -8.79
N LEU A 250 23.36 10.43 -9.94
CA LEU A 250 23.73 9.05 -10.25
C LEU A 250 25.23 8.99 -10.63
N ASP A 251 26.06 8.37 -9.80
CA ASP A 251 27.50 8.20 -10.07
C ASP A 251 27.73 7.11 -11.12
N LYS A 252 27.21 5.91 -10.85
CA LYS A 252 27.30 4.75 -11.75
C LYS A 252 26.18 3.74 -11.44
N VAL A 253 25.90 2.85 -12.38
CA VAL A 253 25.11 1.64 -12.11
C VAL A 253 26.03 0.44 -12.28
N TYR A 254 25.97 -0.56 -11.41
CA TYR A 254 26.73 -1.79 -11.58
C TYR A 254 25.85 -3.04 -11.47
N PRO A 255 26.23 -4.13 -12.17
CA PRO A 255 25.46 -5.37 -12.19
C PRO A 255 25.80 -6.26 -10.98
N SER A 256 24.99 -6.16 -9.92
CA SER A 256 25.19 -6.85 -8.65
C SER A 256 24.63 -8.28 -8.65
N GLU A 257 24.67 -8.93 -7.48
CA GLU A 257 23.97 -10.19 -7.26
C GLU A 257 22.45 -10.04 -7.39
N GLU A 258 21.89 -8.89 -7.00
CA GLU A 258 20.43 -8.61 -6.92
C GLU A 258 19.84 -8.00 -8.20
N GLY A 259 20.65 -7.74 -9.22
CA GLY A 259 20.25 -6.97 -10.40
C GLY A 259 21.07 -5.71 -10.57
N LEU A 260 20.50 -4.66 -11.18
CA LEU A 260 21.18 -3.39 -11.40
C LEU A 260 21.13 -2.54 -10.12
N LYS A 261 22.31 -2.18 -9.59
CA LYS A 261 22.44 -1.29 -8.43
C LYS A 261 22.94 0.09 -8.85
N PRO A 262 22.10 1.14 -8.78
CA PRO A 262 22.56 2.51 -8.89
C PRO A 262 23.34 2.95 -7.64
N VAL A 263 24.45 3.66 -7.86
CA VAL A 263 25.23 4.30 -6.80
C VAL A 263 24.91 5.78 -6.84
N TRP A 264 24.35 6.27 -5.74
CA TRP A 264 23.96 7.67 -5.61
C TRP A 264 25.08 8.44 -4.94
N ARG A 265 25.54 9.50 -5.59
CA ARG A 265 26.30 10.56 -4.96
C ARG A 265 25.32 11.46 -4.21
N VAL A 266 25.53 11.62 -2.92
CA VAL A 266 24.68 12.35 -1.99
C VAL A 266 25.51 13.49 -1.40
N ASP A 267 25.17 14.72 -1.75
CA ASP A 267 25.85 15.95 -1.32
C ASP A 267 25.01 16.69 -0.24
N GLY A 268 25.34 17.96 0.05
CA GLY A 268 24.55 18.83 0.93
C GLY A 268 24.50 18.45 2.41
N LYS A 269 23.34 18.71 3.04
CA LYS A 269 23.09 18.58 4.48
C LYS A 269 23.32 17.18 5.06
N TYR A 270 23.10 16.14 4.24
CA TYR A 270 23.41 14.78 4.65
C TYR A 270 24.92 14.60 4.86
N THR A 271 25.73 15.14 3.95
CA THR A 271 27.19 15.09 4.08
C THR A 271 27.67 15.84 5.33
N GLU A 272 27.04 16.97 5.68
CA GLU A 272 27.32 17.69 6.93
C GLU A 272 26.99 16.85 8.16
N THR A 273 25.81 16.24 8.20
CA THR A 273 25.36 15.35 9.29
C THR A 273 26.30 14.16 9.44
N VAL A 274 26.71 13.54 8.33
CA VAL A 274 27.67 12.44 8.31
C VAL A 274 29.04 12.90 8.81
N LYS A 275 29.55 14.06 8.35
CA LYS A 275 30.82 14.62 8.82
C LYS A 275 30.79 14.90 10.32
N GLU A 276 29.69 15.44 10.85
CA GLU A 276 29.50 15.66 12.28
C GLU A 276 29.59 14.35 13.06
N VAL A 277 28.80 13.34 12.65
CA VAL A 277 28.83 12.00 13.25
C VAL A 277 30.25 11.45 13.23
N LEU A 278 30.94 11.44 12.09
CA LEU A 278 32.28 10.86 11.96
C LEU A 278 33.35 11.63 12.76
N ASN A 279 33.29 12.97 12.81
CA ASN A 279 34.25 13.79 13.56
C ASN A 279 34.14 13.56 15.06
N VAL A 280 32.91 13.58 15.62
CA VAL A 280 32.69 13.27 17.04
C VAL A 280 33.08 11.82 17.34
N SER A 281 32.73 10.91 16.45
CA SER A 281 33.01 9.48 16.60
C SER A 281 34.50 9.15 16.69
N ARG A 282 35.38 9.92 16.04
CA ARG A 282 36.82 9.65 16.05
C ARG A 282 37.39 9.73 17.45
N THR A 283 37.08 10.81 18.16
CA THR A 283 37.47 10.99 19.56
C THR A 283 36.91 9.87 20.43
N VAL A 284 35.64 9.49 20.20
CA VAL A 284 35.00 8.39 20.93
C VAL A 284 35.69 7.05 20.68
N LEU A 285 36.01 6.71 19.43
CA LEU A 285 36.68 5.45 19.09
C LEU A 285 38.10 5.41 19.68
N GLU A 286 38.81 6.54 19.70
CA GLU A 286 40.11 6.67 20.36
C GLU A 286 40.03 6.47 21.88
N GLU A 287 38.99 7.01 22.53
CA GLU A 287 38.72 6.77 23.96
C GLU A 287 38.43 5.29 24.23
N LEU A 288 37.57 4.66 23.42
CA LEU A 288 37.24 3.23 23.56
C LEU A 288 38.48 2.35 23.35
N SER A 289 39.33 2.69 22.37
CA SER A 289 40.58 1.97 22.12
C SER A 289 41.56 2.05 23.30
N LYS A 290 41.63 3.18 24.01
CA LYS A 290 42.43 3.32 25.23
C LYS A 290 41.84 2.54 26.41
N SER A 291 40.51 2.41 26.43
CA SER A 291 39.78 1.72 27.50
C SER A 291 39.94 0.20 27.43
N GLY A 292 40.29 -0.37 26.27
CA GLY A 292 40.59 -1.79 26.11
C GLY A 292 39.38 -2.71 26.36
N ILE A 293 38.19 -2.29 25.94
CA ILE A 293 36.93 -3.02 26.18
C ILE A 293 37.02 -4.45 25.63
N ASP A 294 36.63 -5.44 26.43
CA ASP A 294 36.60 -6.83 25.97
C ASP A 294 35.33 -7.14 25.16
N LEU A 295 35.47 -7.16 23.83
CA LEU A 295 34.37 -7.47 22.91
C LEU A 295 33.88 -8.92 23.04
N ARG A 296 34.68 -9.84 23.59
CA ARG A 296 34.28 -11.26 23.77
C ARG A 296 33.08 -11.40 24.68
N THR A 297 32.88 -10.44 25.59
CA THR A 297 31.72 -10.43 26.49
C THR A 297 30.39 -10.33 25.74
N ALA A 298 30.37 -9.86 24.48
CA ALA A 298 29.17 -9.82 23.65
C ALA A 298 28.82 -11.16 23.00
N LEU A 299 29.75 -12.12 23.00
CA LEU A 299 29.58 -13.44 22.37
C LEU A 299 28.95 -14.47 23.31
N ALA A 300 29.02 -14.26 24.63
CA ALA A 300 28.67 -15.26 25.64
C ALA A 300 27.21 -15.73 25.57
N ASP A 301 26.30 -14.82 25.25
CA ASP A 301 24.85 -15.06 25.35
C ASP A 301 24.15 -15.23 23.99
N VAL A 302 24.92 -15.37 22.90
CA VAL A 302 24.40 -15.49 21.54
C VAL A 302 24.65 -16.89 21.00
N ARG A 303 23.68 -17.49 20.31
CA ARG A 303 23.87 -18.81 19.71
C ARG A 303 24.81 -18.73 18.49
N ILE A 304 25.98 -19.31 18.61
CA ILE A 304 27.02 -19.33 17.57
C ILE A 304 27.60 -20.75 17.50
N ASN A 305 27.89 -21.25 16.31
CA ASN A 305 28.58 -22.54 16.19
C ASN A 305 30.04 -22.43 16.71
N ASN A 306 30.66 -23.56 17.09
CA ASN A 306 31.95 -23.53 17.77
C ASN A 306 33.08 -22.93 16.90
N GLU A 307 33.09 -23.22 15.61
CA GLU A 307 34.10 -22.73 14.67
C GLU A 307 34.04 -21.20 14.51
N LEU A 308 32.83 -20.68 14.25
CA LEU A 308 32.60 -19.24 14.13
C LEU A 308 32.83 -18.53 15.47
N LYS A 309 32.45 -19.14 16.59
CA LYS A 309 32.69 -18.58 17.92
C LYS A 309 34.18 -18.38 18.17
N ALA A 310 35.00 -19.39 17.87
CA ALA A 310 36.46 -19.29 18.00
C ALA A 310 37.04 -18.20 17.08
N ALA A 311 36.55 -18.07 15.85
CA ALA A 311 36.96 -17.02 14.93
C ALA A 311 36.61 -15.61 15.45
N LEU A 312 35.39 -15.43 15.96
CA LEU A 312 34.94 -14.17 16.55
C LEU A 312 35.68 -13.82 17.85
N GLU A 313 36.03 -14.81 18.69
CA GLU A 313 36.83 -14.59 19.90
C GLU A 313 38.27 -14.18 19.58
N ALA A 314 38.86 -14.78 18.55
CA ALA A 314 40.17 -14.38 18.04
C ALA A 314 40.11 -12.95 17.48
N ALA A 315 39.13 -12.66 16.63
CA ALA A 315 38.89 -11.34 16.04
C ALA A 315 38.63 -10.25 17.10
N ALA A 316 37.91 -10.59 18.17
CA ALA A 316 37.66 -9.71 19.30
C ALA A 316 38.94 -9.39 20.09
N SER A 317 39.83 -10.39 20.24
CA SER A 317 41.09 -10.25 20.99
C SER A 317 42.10 -9.35 20.28
N GLU A 318 42.16 -9.41 18.94
CA GLU A 318 43.06 -8.57 18.13
C GLU A 318 42.45 -7.20 17.75
N PHE A 319 41.15 -7.00 18.00
CA PHE A 319 40.36 -5.89 17.46
C PHE A 319 41.01 -4.52 17.72
N TRP A 320 41.33 -4.21 18.98
CA TRP A 320 41.89 -2.90 19.34
C TRP A 320 43.30 -2.67 18.79
N GLY A 321 44.09 -3.74 18.61
CA GLY A 321 45.37 -3.67 17.91
C GLY A 321 45.21 -3.21 16.47
N ARG A 322 44.24 -3.79 15.76
CA ARG A 322 43.89 -3.42 14.37
C ARG A 322 43.29 -2.01 14.29
N VAL A 323 42.46 -1.61 15.24
CA VAL A 323 41.94 -0.22 15.31
C VAL A 323 43.08 0.78 15.51
N LYS A 324 44.05 0.48 16.38
CA LYS A 324 45.22 1.34 16.59
C LYS A 324 46.06 1.47 15.31
N GLU A 325 46.28 0.36 14.59
CA GLU A 325 46.95 0.38 13.28
C GLU A 325 46.17 1.23 12.26
N LEU A 326 44.86 1.04 12.17
CA LEU A 326 43.97 1.79 11.28
C LEU A 326 44.03 3.30 11.54
N LEU A 327 43.92 3.73 12.81
CA LEU A 327 43.96 5.14 13.20
C LEU A 327 45.34 5.77 12.99
N THR A 328 46.42 5.02 13.17
CA THR A 328 47.78 5.49 12.86
C THR A 328 47.96 5.74 11.37
N ARG A 329 47.63 4.75 10.52
CA ARG A 329 47.72 4.90 9.05
C ARG A 329 46.85 6.04 8.54
N TRP A 330 45.69 6.24 9.15
CA TRP A 330 44.83 7.37 8.84
C TRP A 330 45.49 8.71 9.14
N ARG A 331 46.04 8.91 10.35
CA ARG A 331 46.72 10.15 10.74
C ARG A 331 47.92 10.45 9.84
N GLU A 332 48.67 9.43 9.46
CA GLU A 332 49.79 9.56 8.52
C GLU A 332 49.31 9.99 7.14
N ALA A 333 48.25 9.37 6.62
CA ALA A 333 47.65 9.74 5.35
C ALA A 333 47.08 11.17 5.37
N GLU A 334 46.43 11.60 6.47
CA GLU A 334 45.97 12.99 6.66
C GLU A 334 47.15 13.97 6.63
N LYS A 335 48.20 13.69 7.42
CA LYS A 335 49.40 14.54 7.49
C LYS A 335 50.09 14.68 6.15
N ASN A 336 50.11 13.62 5.35
CA ASN A 336 50.75 13.58 4.03
C ASN A 336 49.83 14.06 2.90
N GLY A 337 48.56 14.37 3.18
CA GLY A 337 47.58 14.70 2.14
C GLY A 337 47.26 13.55 1.18
N ASP A 338 47.50 12.29 1.57
CA ASP A 338 47.29 11.10 0.75
C ASP A 338 45.81 10.72 0.68
N LYS A 339 45.09 11.38 -0.24
CA LYS A 339 43.66 11.17 -0.47
C LYS A 339 43.32 9.73 -0.88
N GLU A 340 44.22 9.02 -1.56
CA GLU A 340 43.94 7.64 -2.00
C GLU A 340 43.91 6.69 -0.79
N THR A 341 44.90 6.81 0.09
CA THR A 341 44.95 6.03 1.33
C THR A 341 43.78 6.39 2.25
N LEU A 342 43.44 7.67 2.41
CA LEU A 342 42.26 8.08 3.19
C LEU A 342 40.96 7.44 2.67
N ASN A 343 40.76 7.41 1.35
CA ASN A 343 39.60 6.75 0.76
C ASN A 343 39.60 5.23 0.99
N LYS A 344 40.77 4.57 0.92
CA LYS A 344 40.89 3.13 1.21
C LYS A 344 40.58 2.80 2.67
N LEU A 345 41.03 3.64 3.60
CA LEU A 345 40.81 3.45 5.04
C LEU A 345 39.38 3.84 5.47
N GLY A 346 38.73 4.75 4.74
CA GLY A 346 37.41 5.30 5.07
C GLY A 346 36.31 4.24 5.13
N LYS A 347 36.44 3.16 4.35
CA LYS A 347 35.49 2.04 4.36
C LYS A 347 35.47 1.22 5.66
N TYR A 348 36.53 1.30 6.47
CA TYR A 348 36.57 0.68 7.79
C TYR A 348 35.91 1.61 8.81
N LEU A 349 36.30 2.89 8.76
CA LEU A 349 35.81 3.91 9.68
C LEU A 349 34.31 4.18 9.51
N ARG A 350 33.75 4.06 8.29
CA ARG A 350 32.30 4.19 8.06
C ARG A 350 31.47 3.20 8.89
N VAL A 351 32.03 2.04 9.25
CA VAL A 351 31.35 1.03 10.08
C VAL A 351 31.60 1.31 11.56
N LEU A 352 32.86 1.53 11.93
CA LEU A 352 33.24 1.66 13.34
C LEU A 352 32.74 2.95 13.99
N LEU A 353 32.81 4.07 13.27
CA LEU A 353 32.56 5.39 13.83
C LEU A 353 31.07 5.59 14.22
N PRO A 354 30.08 5.34 13.34
CA PRO A 354 28.67 5.55 13.69
C PRO A 354 28.21 4.68 14.86
N LEU A 355 28.70 3.43 14.95
CA LEU A 355 28.39 2.52 16.05
C LEU A 355 29.01 3.00 17.37
N ALA A 356 30.27 3.45 17.35
CA ALA A 356 30.92 4.02 18.52
C ALA A 356 30.18 5.28 19.02
N TYR A 357 29.75 6.15 18.10
CA TYR A 357 28.93 7.30 18.42
C TYR A 357 27.59 6.91 19.02
N ALA A 358 26.86 5.98 18.41
CA ALA A 358 25.56 5.52 18.90
C ALA A 358 25.65 5.02 20.35
N VAL A 359 26.65 4.19 20.65
CA VAL A 359 26.88 3.68 22.01
C VAL A 359 27.21 4.81 22.99
N LYS A 360 28.10 5.73 22.62
CA LYS A 360 28.48 6.85 23.51
C LYS A 360 27.32 7.80 23.76
N ALA A 361 26.59 8.17 22.71
CA ALA A 361 25.43 9.06 22.79
C ALA A 361 24.31 8.41 23.63
N TYR A 362 24.06 7.11 23.45
CA TYR A 362 23.10 6.36 24.25
C TYR A 362 23.48 6.34 25.74
N ARG A 363 24.76 6.05 26.06
CA ARG A 363 25.28 6.08 27.45
C ARG A 363 25.19 7.46 28.09
N ARG A 364 25.21 8.54 27.31
CA ARG A 364 25.07 9.94 27.79
C ARG A 364 23.62 10.41 27.87
N GLY A 365 22.65 9.62 27.38
CA GLY A 365 21.25 10.05 27.24
C GLY A 365 21.01 11.04 26.10
N GLU A 366 21.99 11.25 25.21
CA GLU A 366 21.87 12.09 24.00
C GLU A 366 21.21 11.35 22.82
N LEU A 367 21.10 10.03 22.94
CA LEU A 367 20.35 9.16 22.04
C LEU A 367 19.37 8.37 22.90
N SER A 368 18.07 8.55 22.66
CA SER A 368 17.03 7.79 23.35
C SER A 368 17.06 6.31 22.95
N ARG A 369 16.43 5.45 23.76
CA ARG A 369 16.24 4.03 23.40
C ARG A 369 15.43 3.87 22.12
N GLU A 370 14.48 4.76 21.87
CA GLU A 370 13.68 4.81 20.64
C GLU A 370 14.57 5.08 19.41
N GLU A 371 15.40 6.12 19.46
CA GLU A 371 16.31 6.48 18.38
C GLU A 371 17.39 5.41 18.13
N ALA A 372 17.92 4.80 19.19
CA ALA A 372 18.85 3.68 19.09
C ALA A 372 18.19 2.46 18.42
N THR A 373 16.94 2.17 18.77
CA THR A 373 16.17 1.09 18.13
C THR A 373 15.94 1.38 16.66
N LEU A 374 15.51 2.61 16.33
CA LEU A 374 15.33 3.04 14.94
C LEU A 374 16.61 2.90 14.12
N ALA A 375 17.78 3.26 14.67
CA ALA A 375 19.04 3.08 13.97
C ALA A 375 19.33 1.61 13.63
N VAL A 376 19.04 0.67 14.56
CA VAL A 376 19.15 -0.78 14.30
C VAL A 376 18.16 -1.24 13.23
N ILE A 377 16.91 -0.76 13.29
CA ILE A 377 15.88 -1.06 12.29
C ILE A 377 16.29 -0.53 10.92
N PHE A 378 16.84 0.68 10.80
CA PHE A 378 17.32 1.18 9.53
C PHE A 378 18.48 0.34 9.00
N ALA A 379 19.44 -0.08 9.83
CA ALA A 379 20.49 -0.99 9.38
C ALA A 379 19.91 -2.29 8.75
N VAL A 380 18.81 -2.82 9.31
CA VAL A 380 18.05 -3.95 8.73
C VAL A 380 17.31 -3.57 7.44
N LEU A 381 16.69 -2.38 7.39
CA LEU A 381 15.99 -1.91 6.19
C LEU A 381 16.92 -1.70 5.00
N TYR A 382 18.18 -1.33 5.24
CA TYR A 382 19.19 -1.22 4.20
C TYR A 382 19.72 -2.62 3.80
N ASP A 383 20.46 -3.30 4.67
CA ASP A 383 21.21 -4.52 4.32
C ASP A 383 20.69 -5.82 4.97
N GLY A 384 19.58 -5.75 5.70
CA GLY A 384 18.96 -6.90 6.35
C GLY A 384 17.89 -7.62 5.51
N VAL A 385 17.43 -8.74 6.06
CA VAL A 385 16.28 -9.52 5.60
C VAL A 385 15.24 -9.55 6.72
N VAL A 386 13.97 -9.30 6.37
CA VAL A 386 12.84 -9.38 7.28
C VAL A 386 11.94 -10.52 6.82
N LEU A 387 11.78 -11.52 7.67
CA LEU A 387 10.87 -12.64 7.47
C LEU A 387 9.86 -12.66 8.61
N ARG A 388 8.70 -13.27 8.38
CA ARG A 388 7.67 -13.38 9.41
C ARG A 388 8.23 -14.11 10.64
N GLY A 389 8.42 -13.38 11.73
CA GLY A 389 8.95 -13.89 13.00
C GLY A 389 10.48 -13.93 13.11
N GLU A 390 11.23 -13.38 12.15
CA GLU A 390 12.69 -13.31 12.20
C GLU A 390 13.24 -12.04 11.53
N ILE A 391 14.22 -11.38 12.15
CA ILE A 391 14.95 -10.26 11.57
C ILE A 391 16.42 -10.60 11.47
N TRP A 392 16.99 -10.45 10.27
CA TRP A 392 18.37 -10.78 9.96
C TRP A 392 19.11 -9.51 9.54
N LEU A 393 20.19 -9.17 10.21
CA LEU A 393 21.10 -8.08 9.86
C LEU A 393 22.36 -8.67 9.23
N ALA A 394 22.64 -8.33 7.98
CA ALA A 394 23.91 -8.68 7.35
C ALA A 394 24.99 -7.69 7.78
N VAL A 395 26.13 -8.21 8.25
CA VAL A 395 27.30 -7.41 8.60
C VAL A 395 28.35 -7.61 7.51
N GLY A 396 28.41 -6.65 6.59
CA GLY A 396 29.36 -6.64 5.48
C GLY A 396 30.81 -6.41 5.91
N GLY A 397 31.75 -6.89 5.09
CA GLY A 397 33.19 -6.68 5.25
C GLY A 397 33.76 -5.63 4.28
N PRO A 398 35.08 -5.36 4.31
CA PRO A 398 35.76 -4.60 3.28
C PRO A 398 35.98 -5.53 2.08
N GLU A 399 34.88 -5.86 1.40
CA GLU A 399 34.87 -6.87 0.37
C GLU A 399 35.84 -6.49 -0.77
N HIS A 400 36.60 -7.49 -1.21
CA HIS A 400 37.59 -7.43 -2.29
C HIS A 400 39.00 -6.89 -1.95
N GLU A 401 39.35 -6.68 -0.67
CA GLU A 401 40.76 -6.48 -0.29
C GLU A 401 41.50 -7.80 -0.09
N VAL A 402 42.68 -7.91 -0.71
CA VAL A 402 43.53 -9.12 -0.64
C VAL A 402 44.05 -9.33 0.78
N ASN A 403 44.43 -8.25 1.47
CA ASN A 403 44.93 -8.24 2.83
C ASN A 403 44.24 -7.10 3.62
N PRO A 404 43.02 -7.31 4.10
CA PRO A 404 42.29 -6.25 4.79
C PRO A 404 42.85 -6.03 6.20
N ILE A 405 42.87 -4.77 6.65
CA ILE A 405 43.29 -4.40 8.02
C ILE A 405 42.34 -5.03 9.05
N MET A 406 41.04 -5.10 8.73
CA MET A 406 40.01 -5.73 9.55
C MET A 406 39.12 -6.64 8.69
N THR A 407 38.73 -7.78 9.24
CA THR A 407 37.86 -8.77 8.60
C THR A 407 36.40 -8.54 8.95
N HIS A 408 35.50 -9.27 8.28
CA HIS A 408 34.08 -9.30 8.63
C HIS A 408 33.85 -9.86 10.05
N ASP A 409 34.72 -10.74 10.55
CA ASP A 409 34.71 -11.21 11.94
C ASP A 409 34.92 -10.05 12.92
N ASN A 410 35.90 -9.16 12.65
CA ASN A 410 36.17 -8.00 13.51
C ASN A 410 34.94 -7.07 13.54
N PHE A 411 34.30 -6.82 12.40
CA PHE A 411 33.07 -6.00 12.36
C PHE A 411 31.89 -6.67 13.04
N THR A 412 31.73 -7.98 12.89
CA THR A 412 30.66 -8.74 13.54
C THR A 412 30.81 -8.70 15.06
N ALA A 413 32.03 -8.89 15.57
CA ALA A 413 32.32 -8.77 17.00
C ALA A 413 31.99 -7.36 17.53
N PHE A 414 32.30 -6.31 16.76
CA PHE A 414 32.01 -4.94 17.13
C PHE A 414 30.51 -4.61 17.09
N TRP A 415 29.78 -5.12 16.10
CA TRP A 415 28.32 -5.01 16.02
C TRP A 415 27.63 -5.69 17.20
N LEU A 416 28.05 -6.90 17.57
CA LEU A 416 27.49 -7.61 18.72
C LEU A 416 27.74 -6.84 20.02
N TRP A 417 28.93 -6.26 20.17
CA TRP A 417 29.21 -5.36 21.29
C TRP A 417 28.31 -4.13 21.28
N ALA A 418 28.20 -3.43 20.14
CA ALA A 418 27.37 -2.24 20.04
C ALA A 418 25.89 -2.53 20.34
N LEU A 419 25.35 -3.63 19.80
CA LEU A 419 23.98 -4.07 20.10
C LEU A 419 23.77 -4.31 21.60
N LYS A 420 24.71 -5.02 22.25
CA LYS A 420 24.66 -5.27 23.69
C LYS A 420 24.63 -3.96 24.50
N GLU A 421 25.48 -3.00 24.14
CA GLU A 421 25.55 -1.69 24.79
C GLU A 421 24.31 -0.82 24.59
N LEU A 422 23.64 -0.98 23.44
CA LEU A 422 22.36 -0.34 23.15
C LEU A 422 21.18 -1.07 23.82
N GLY A 423 21.43 -2.18 24.54
CA GLY A 423 20.41 -2.95 25.25
C GLY A 423 19.69 -3.99 24.38
N PHE A 424 20.28 -4.37 23.24
CA PHE A 424 19.74 -5.40 22.35
C PHE A 424 20.58 -6.67 22.43
N LYS A 425 19.89 -7.80 22.36
CA LYS A 425 20.52 -9.11 22.36
C LYS A 425 20.06 -9.89 21.14
N PRO A 426 20.94 -10.23 20.19
CA PRO A 426 20.62 -11.16 19.11
C PRO A 426 20.43 -12.58 19.62
N SER A 427 19.58 -13.34 18.93
CA SER A 427 19.36 -14.76 19.23
C SER A 427 20.50 -15.64 18.71
N ALA A 428 21.04 -15.34 17.53
CA ALA A 428 22.07 -16.14 16.87
C ALA A 428 22.95 -15.34 15.92
N VAL A 429 24.11 -15.90 15.57
CA VAL A 429 24.93 -15.47 14.43
C VAL A 429 25.19 -16.66 13.53
N TYR A 430 24.92 -16.49 12.23
CA TYR A 430 25.23 -17.50 11.21
C TYR A 430 26.41 -17.07 10.34
N PRO A 431 27.31 -18.01 9.99
CA PRO A 431 28.37 -17.75 9.05
C PRO A 431 27.78 -17.54 7.65
N GLY A 432 28.36 -16.62 6.90
CA GLY A 432 28.09 -16.41 5.48
C GLY A 432 29.39 -16.16 4.73
N ARG A 433 29.38 -16.40 3.42
CA ARG A 433 30.60 -16.33 2.58
C ARG A 433 31.15 -14.92 2.39
N GLU A 434 30.29 -13.90 2.49
CA GLU A 434 30.62 -12.49 2.24
C GLU A 434 30.27 -11.60 3.43
N ALA A 435 29.15 -11.89 4.09
CA ALA A 435 28.74 -11.24 5.34
C ALA A 435 28.29 -12.30 6.36
N HIS A 436 28.56 -12.06 7.64
CA HIS A 436 27.87 -12.81 8.70
C HIS A 436 26.48 -12.24 8.92
N THR A 437 25.57 -13.08 9.41
CA THR A 437 24.19 -12.67 9.67
C THR A 437 23.91 -12.71 11.16
N ILE A 438 23.60 -11.55 11.74
CA ILE A 438 23.11 -11.40 13.10
C ILE A 438 21.59 -11.54 13.08
N VAL A 439 21.03 -12.37 13.95
CA VAL A 439 19.63 -12.78 13.83
C VAL A 439 18.85 -12.59 15.11
N PHE A 440 17.68 -11.96 15.02
CA PHE A 440 16.68 -11.81 16.08
C PHE A 440 15.49 -12.74 15.80
N ARG A 441 15.19 -13.62 16.75
CA ARG A 441 14.07 -14.58 16.70
C ARG A 441 13.51 -14.78 18.11
N GLY A 442 12.29 -15.28 18.23
CA GLY A 442 11.70 -15.65 19.52
C GLY A 442 11.68 -14.49 20.52
N ASN A 443 12.19 -14.71 21.73
CA ASN A 443 12.18 -13.73 22.81
C ASN A 443 13.04 -12.50 22.49
N GLU A 444 14.21 -12.69 21.88
CA GLU A 444 15.10 -11.61 21.47
C GLU A 444 14.45 -10.70 20.42
N LEU A 445 13.65 -11.27 19.52
CA LEU A 445 12.84 -10.50 18.59
C LEU A 445 11.72 -9.74 19.31
N ASN A 446 11.02 -10.37 20.26
CA ASN A 446 9.97 -9.71 21.04
C ASN A 446 10.50 -8.50 21.80
N GLU A 447 11.69 -8.59 22.40
CA GLU A 447 12.33 -7.44 23.07
C GLU A 447 12.73 -6.33 22.08
N LEU A 448 13.17 -6.68 20.87
CA LEU A 448 13.39 -5.70 19.81
C LEU A 448 12.07 -5.01 19.40
N LEU A 449 11.01 -5.77 19.11
CA LEU A 449 9.69 -5.22 18.73
C LEU A 449 9.07 -4.37 19.84
N LYS A 450 9.26 -4.75 21.11
CA LYS A 450 8.88 -3.94 22.27
C LYS A 450 9.59 -2.58 22.26
N ALA A 451 10.89 -2.57 21.97
CA ALA A 451 11.67 -1.34 21.87
C ALA A 451 11.34 -0.49 20.63
N VAL A 452 10.82 -1.11 19.55
CA VAL A 452 10.36 -0.41 18.33
C VAL A 452 9.01 0.28 18.55
N THR A 453 8.18 -0.23 19.46
CA THR A 453 6.80 0.26 19.67
C THR A 453 6.69 1.79 19.83
N PRO A 454 7.54 2.49 20.60
CA PRO A 454 7.50 3.96 20.69
C PRO A 454 7.74 4.67 19.34
N ALA A 455 8.56 4.08 18.47
CA ALA A 455 8.92 4.60 17.15
C ALA A 455 7.89 4.28 16.04
N LEU A 456 6.86 3.48 16.36
CA LEU A 456 5.83 3.08 15.40
C LEU A 456 5.15 4.28 14.68
N PRO A 457 4.90 5.45 15.32
CA PRO A 457 4.39 6.62 14.62
C PRO A 457 5.33 7.15 13.53
N ALA A 458 6.64 7.16 13.77
CA ALA A 458 7.62 7.60 12.76
C ALA A 458 7.68 6.62 11.59
N LEU A 459 7.62 5.32 11.86
CA LEU A 459 7.57 4.28 10.82
C LEU A 459 6.28 4.36 9.99
N HIS A 460 5.12 4.59 10.62
CA HIS A 460 3.88 4.86 9.89
C HIS A 460 3.96 6.13 9.05
N GLY A 461 4.52 7.21 9.59
CA GLY A 461 4.70 8.46 8.85
C GLY A 461 5.56 8.27 7.60
N LEU A 462 6.65 7.51 7.71
CA LEU A 462 7.50 7.17 6.57
C LEU A 462 6.75 6.28 5.56
N ARG A 463 6.09 5.22 6.02
CA ARG A 463 5.31 4.30 5.17
C ARG A 463 4.21 5.05 4.40
N ASP A 464 3.41 5.84 5.10
CA ASP A 464 2.27 6.56 4.52
C ASP A 464 2.77 7.57 3.48
N ALA A 465 3.84 8.32 3.79
CA ALA A 465 4.44 9.26 2.86
C ALA A 465 5.03 8.55 1.61
N LEU A 466 5.73 7.43 1.79
CA LEU A 466 6.25 6.64 0.67
C LEU A 466 5.13 6.02 -0.17
N THR A 467 4.02 5.63 0.43
CA THR A 467 2.85 5.07 -0.28
C THR A 467 2.18 6.12 -1.15
N GLU A 468 1.89 7.30 -0.58
CA GLU A 468 1.30 8.41 -1.31
C GLU A 468 2.21 8.88 -2.44
N PHE A 469 3.52 8.94 -2.16
CA PHE A 469 4.51 9.24 -3.17
C PHE A 469 4.52 8.18 -4.29
N ALA A 470 4.51 6.89 -3.96
CA ALA A 470 4.49 5.82 -4.95
C ALA A 470 3.25 5.89 -5.85
N ASP A 471 2.07 6.18 -5.29
CA ASP A 471 0.83 6.34 -6.07
C ASP A 471 0.90 7.56 -7.01
N ALA A 472 1.27 8.73 -6.49
CA ALA A 472 1.37 9.95 -7.30
C ALA A 472 2.47 9.84 -8.38
N PHE A 473 3.61 9.28 -8.01
CA PHE A 473 4.76 9.13 -8.89
C PHE A 473 4.48 8.11 -10.00
N ARG A 474 3.84 6.98 -9.70
CA ARG A 474 3.45 5.98 -10.72
C ARG A 474 2.58 6.62 -11.80
N ASP A 475 1.55 7.36 -11.41
CA ASP A 475 0.58 7.93 -12.34
C ASP A 475 1.24 8.92 -13.31
N VAL A 476 2.20 9.73 -12.83
CA VAL A 476 2.92 10.69 -13.68
C VAL A 476 4.07 10.05 -14.47
N THR A 477 4.86 9.18 -13.85
CA THR A 477 6.04 8.59 -14.50
C THR A 477 5.68 7.59 -15.57
N HIS A 478 4.53 6.89 -15.43
CA HIS A 478 4.02 6.04 -16.49
C HIS A 478 3.89 6.80 -17.81
N GLU A 479 3.19 7.94 -17.78
CA GLU A 479 2.98 8.78 -18.97
C GLU A 479 4.29 9.42 -19.45
N ALA A 480 5.11 9.96 -18.55
CA ALA A 480 6.38 10.60 -18.93
C ALA A 480 7.35 9.62 -19.60
N ILE A 481 7.55 8.43 -19.02
CA ILE A 481 8.46 7.41 -19.55
C ILE A 481 7.91 6.81 -20.85
N LYS A 482 6.60 6.52 -20.92
CA LYS A 482 5.95 6.01 -22.12
C LYS A 482 6.09 6.94 -23.30
N ARG A 483 5.91 8.26 -23.09
CA ARG A 483 6.07 9.25 -24.16
C ARG A 483 7.53 9.46 -24.57
N LYS A 484 8.44 9.56 -23.60
CA LYS A 484 9.87 9.87 -23.86
C LYS A 484 10.64 8.68 -24.44
N TYR A 485 10.32 7.46 -24.01
CA TYR A 485 11.07 6.26 -24.37
C TYR A 485 10.25 5.21 -25.12
N GLY A 486 8.92 5.34 -25.20
CA GLY A 486 8.05 4.33 -25.80
C GLY A 486 7.88 3.07 -24.95
N ILE A 487 8.16 3.15 -23.64
CA ILE A 487 8.16 2.00 -22.71
C ILE A 487 6.93 2.06 -21.81
N ASP A 488 6.15 0.97 -21.76
CA ASP A 488 5.04 0.86 -20.82
C ASP A 488 5.58 0.62 -19.41
N TRP A 489 5.64 1.69 -18.61
CA TRP A 489 6.28 1.67 -17.31
C TRP A 489 5.34 1.14 -16.22
N ALA A 490 5.48 -0.14 -15.88
CA ALA A 490 4.68 -0.84 -14.86
C ALA A 490 5.40 -0.97 -13.50
N TYR A 491 6.43 -0.16 -13.25
CA TYR A 491 7.20 -0.20 -12.01
C TYR A 491 6.38 0.35 -10.83
N ASP A 492 6.30 -0.41 -9.74
CA ASP A 492 5.68 0.03 -8.49
C ASP A 492 6.68 -0.10 -7.35
N MET A 493 7.00 1.03 -6.70
CA MET A 493 7.93 1.09 -5.57
C MET A 493 7.52 0.21 -4.40
N ARG A 494 6.23 -0.11 -4.25
CA ARG A 494 5.74 -1.03 -3.21
C ARG A 494 6.26 -2.45 -3.39
N ASN A 495 6.76 -2.79 -4.58
CA ASN A 495 7.38 -4.07 -4.85
C ASN A 495 8.85 -4.15 -4.41
N GLU A 496 9.46 -3.03 -4.02
CA GLU A 496 10.86 -2.96 -3.61
C GLU A 496 11.11 -3.62 -2.26
N GLY A 497 12.34 -4.13 -2.08
CA GLY A 497 12.74 -4.80 -0.85
C GLY A 497 12.64 -3.90 0.38
N PHE A 498 13.05 -2.63 0.27
CA PHE A 498 12.99 -1.68 1.38
C PHE A 498 11.55 -1.44 1.86
N PHE A 499 10.61 -1.17 0.93
CA PHE A 499 9.21 -0.93 1.27
C PHE A 499 8.58 -2.17 1.91
N LYS A 500 8.81 -3.35 1.34
CA LYS A 500 8.32 -4.63 1.91
C LYS A 500 8.87 -4.91 3.30
N LYS A 501 10.16 -4.64 3.53
CA LYS A 501 10.78 -4.79 4.87
C LYS A 501 10.19 -3.82 5.88
N LEU A 502 9.95 -2.57 5.48
CA LEU A 502 9.30 -1.56 6.32
C LEU A 502 7.88 -2.00 6.74
N GLU A 503 7.07 -2.44 5.77
CA GLU A 503 5.71 -2.94 6.05
C GLU A 503 5.71 -4.16 6.97
N GLU A 504 6.62 -5.11 6.75
CA GLU A 504 6.70 -6.31 7.58
C GLU A 504 7.14 -5.96 9.01
N ILE A 505 8.10 -5.04 9.21
CA ILE A 505 8.51 -4.58 10.55
C ILE A 505 7.36 -3.87 11.28
N ILE A 506 6.62 -3.00 10.57
CA ILE A 506 5.43 -2.34 11.12
C ILE A 506 4.42 -3.40 11.55
N THR A 507 4.09 -4.34 10.66
CA THR A 507 3.11 -5.41 10.91
C THR A 507 3.53 -6.27 12.10
N MET A 508 4.80 -6.68 12.18
CA MET A 508 5.32 -7.45 13.31
C MET A 508 5.23 -6.68 14.63
N THR A 509 5.46 -5.37 14.61
CA THR A 509 5.36 -4.51 15.79
C THR A 509 3.90 -4.32 16.20
N GLU A 510 2.98 -4.09 15.26
CA GLU A 510 1.54 -4.02 15.51
C GLU A 510 1.01 -5.34 16.11
N ASP A 511 1.41 -6.48 15.54
CA ASP A 511 1.08 -7.82 16.05
C ASP A 511 1.61 -8.01 17.48
N TYR A 512 2.83 -7.54 17.76
CA TYR A 512 3.42 -7.59 19.09
C TYR A 512 2.61 -6.74 20.08
N VAL A 513 2.26 -5.51 19.73
CA VAL A 513 1.40 -4.63 20.55
C VAL A 513 0.05 -5.28 20.79
N TYR A 514 -0.61 -5.77 19.74
CA TYR A 514 -1.93 -6.42 19.82
C TYR A 514 -1.95 -7.58 20.82
N ARG A 515 -0.89 -8.40 20.85
CA ARG A 515 -0.82 -9.58 21.73
C ARG A 515 -0.41 -9.27 23.16
N ASN A 516 0.35 -8.19 23.39
CA ASN A 516 1.02 -7.94 24.68
C ASN A 516 0.50 -6.70 25.41
N VAL A 517 -0.35 -5.89 24.79
CA VAL A 517 -0.92 -4.71 25.45
C VAL A 517 -2.04 -5.12 26.40
N THR A 518 -1.93 -4.68 27.65
CA THR A 518 -3.00 -4.77 28.63
C THR A 518 -3.79 -3.47 28.60
N VAL A 519 -5.12 -3.58 28.51
CA VAL A 519 -6.03 -2.42 28.57
C VAL A 519 -6.74 -2.44 29.91
N GLU A 520 -6.59 -1.36 30.68
CA GLU A 520 -7.18 -1.22 32.01
C GLU A 520 -8.12 -0.02 32.06
N ARG A 521 -9.25 -0.18 32.75
CA ARG A 521 -10.22 0.89 32.99
C ARG A 521 -10.08 1.37 34.44
N GLY A 522 -9.89 2.67 34.62
CA GLY A 522 -10.00 3.35 35.91
C GLY A 522 -11.46 3.47 36.40
N PRO A 523 -11.67 3.94 37.64
CA PRO A 523 -13.02 4.09 38.20
C PRO A 523 -13.88 5.09 37.40
N LEU A 524 -15.20 4.89 37.42
CA LEU A 524 -16.14 5.84 36.82
C LEU A 524 -16.26 7.09 37.71
N ASP A 525 -15.82 8.22 37.18
CA ASP A 525 -15.96 9.55 37.76
C ASP A 525 -17.26 10.20 37.27
N THR A 526 -18.16 10.50 38.20
CA THR A 526 -19.45 11.18 37.96
C THR A 526 -19.48 12.61 38.53
N SER A 527 -18.35 13.14 39.00
CA SER A 527 -18.27 14.47 39.62
C SER A 527 -18.34 15.63 38.62
N GLY A 528 -18.05 15.36 37.35
CA GLY A 528 -18.07 16.34 36.26
C GLY A 528 -19.39 16.42 35.50
N LYS A 529 -19.44 17.28 34.48
CA LYS A 529 -20.62 17.45 33.60
C LYS A 529 -21.01 16.17 32.83
N GLN A 530 -20.05 15.30 32.56
CA GLN A 530 -20.24 14.04 31.85
C GLN A 530 -19.56 12.93 32.63
N PRO A 531 -20.23 11.79 32.88
CA PRO A 531 -19.60 10.61 33.46
C PRO A 531 -18.43 10.15 32.60
N LYS A 532 -17.29 9.84 33.22
CA LYS A 532 -16.05 9.50 32.50
C LYS A 532 -15.19 8.47 33.22
N ALA A 533 -14.35 7.76 32.48
CA ALA A 533 -13.33 6.86 33.01
C ALA A 533 -12.05 6.94 32.17
N VAL A 534 -10.89 6.84 32.80
CA VAL A 534 -9.60 6.75 32.09
C VAL A 534 -9.38 5.31 31.64
N ILE A 535 -9.01 5.11 30.38
CA ILE A 535 -8.58 3.83 29.81
C ILE A 535 -7.08 3.91 29.57
N SER A 536 -6.30 3.11 30.31
CA SER A 536 -4.84 3.07 30.19
C SER A 536 -4.41 1.86 29.36
N PHE A 537 -3.44 2.08 28.46
CA PHE A 537 -2.79 1.04 27.67
C PHE A 537 -1.41 0.77 28.24
N LYS A 538 -1.19 -0.46 28.72
CA LYS A 538 0.05 -0.86 29.38
C LYS A 538 0.79 -1.93 28.59
N LEU A 539 2.11 -1.80 28.50
CA LEU A 539 2.98 -2.78 27.84
C LEU A 539 4.09 -3.19 28.82
N GLY A 540 4.13 -4.48 29.19
CA GLY A 540 5.06 -4.94 30.22
C GLY A 540 4.84 -4.30 31.60
N GLY A 541 3.61 -3.85 31.89
CA GLY A 541 3.24 -3.20 33.16
C GLY A 541 3.38 -1.66 33.17
N GLU A 542 4.09 -1.07 32.20
CA GLU A 542 4.27 0.38 32.08
C GLU A 542 3.14 1.01 31.25
N GLU A 543 2.59 2.14 31.69
CA GLU A 543 1.60 2.89 30.92
C GLU A 543 2.25 3.58 29.72
N MET A 544 1.84 3.18 28.51
CA MET A 544 2.35 3.73 27.26
C MET A 544 1.50 4.90 26.76
N ALA A 545 0.19 4.84 26.99
CA ALA A 545 -0.78 5.87 26.62
C ALA A 545 -2.08 5.69 27.42
N HIS A 546 -2.93 6.70 27.42
CA HIS A 546 -4.29 6.61 27.92
C HIS A 546 -5.26 7.41 27.04
N ILE A 547 -6.55 7.10 27.16
CA ILE A 547 -7.65 7.86 26.58
C ILE A 547 -8.80 7.95 27.58
N VAL A 548 -9.50 9.08 27.62
CA VAL A 548 -10.63 9.25 28.54
C VAL A 548 -11.92 8.89 27.81
N MET A 549 -12.65 7.90 28.34
CA MET A 549 -13.98 7.50 27.89
C MET A 549 -15.04 8.35 28.58
N TYR A 550 -16.02 8.85 27.82
CA TYR A 550 -17.12 9.69 28.26
C TYR A 550 -18.46 9.09 27.84
N TRP A 551 -19.46 9.31 28.69
CA TRP A 551 -20.87 9.22 28.32
C TRP A 551 -21.39 10.62 28.01
N THR A 552 -21.81 10.85 26.76
CA THR A 552 -22.26 12.18 26.30
C THR A 552 -23.76 12.41 26.47
N GLY A 553 -24.51 11.39 26.88
CA GLY A 553 -25.98 11.37 26.95
C GLY A 553 -26.62 10.68 25.74
N ASP A 554 -25.94 10.70 24.59
CA ASP A 554 -26.39 10.11 23.32
C ASP A 554 -25.44 9.03 22.79
N GLY A 555 -24.26 8.84 23.39
CA GLY A 555 -23.26 7.91 22.89
C GLY A 555 -22.02 7.80 23.77
N LEU A 556 -21.16 6.86 23.39
CA LEU A 556 -19.80 6.75 23.90
C LEU A 556 -18.87 7.65 23.09
N GLN A 557 -17.99 8.36 23.79
CA GLN A 557 -16.93 9.17 23.20
C GLN A 557 -15.63 8.93 23.95
N ALA A 558 -14.54 8.64 23.23
CA ALA A 558 -13.21 8.52 23.82
C ALA A 558 -12.34 9.65 23.29
N GLN A 559 -11.65 10.36 24.18
CA GLN A 559 -10.87 11.53 23.82
C GLN A 559 -9.57 11.62 24.62
N PHE A 560 -8.52 12.05 23.91
CA PHE A 560 -7.24 12.45 24.48
C PHE A 560 -6.90 13.85 23.97
N ASP A 561 -6.37 14.71 24.84
CA ASP A 561 -5.77 16.00 24.49
C ASP A 561 -4.39 16.10 25.14
N GLY A 562 -3.36 16.43 24.36
CA GLY A 562 -1.98 16.51 24.87
C GLY A 562 -0.94 16.96 23.85
N SER A 563 0.31 16.53 24.05
CA SER A 563 1.40 16.75 23.10
C SER A 563 1.17 15.97 21.81
N ARG A 564 1.83 16.40 20.72
CA ARG A 564 1.78 15.72 19.43
C ARG A 564 2.26 14.27 19.55
N GLU A 565 3.40 14.07 20.19
CA GLU A 565 4.05 12.78 20.40
C GLU A 565 3.11 11.79 21.13
N ASN A 566 2.48 12.23 22.22
CA ASN A 566 1.56 11.37 22.97
C ASN A 566 0.29 11.05 22.18
N ALA A 567 -0.21 11.99 21.39
CA ALA A 567 -1.36 11.76 20.52
C ALA A 567 -1.03 10.78 19.38
N GLU A 568 0.15 10.90 18.76
CA GLU A 568 0.65 10.00 17.71
C GLU A 568 0.91 8.59 18.27
N ARG A 569 1.50 8.49 19.47
CA ARG A 569 1.69 7.21 20.19
C ARG A 569 0.35 6.54 20.55
N LEU A 570 -0.61 7.29 21.05
CA LEU A 570 -1.96 6.76 21.31
C LEU A 570 -2.62 6.26 20.02
N ALA A 571 -2.50 7.02 18.93
CA ALA A 571 -3.09 6.66 17.65
C ALA A 571 -2.46 5.37 17.07
N SER A 572 -1.14 5.17 17.19
CA SER A 572 -0.48 3.93 16.74
C SER A 572 -0.88 2.71 17.57
N ILE A 573 -1.06 2.85 18.90
CA ILE A 573 -1.60 1.78 19.75
C ILE A 573 -3.03 1.43 19.33
N ILE A 574 -3.90 2.42 19.14
CA ILE A 574 -5.28 2.18 18.70
C ILE A 574 -5.30 1.48 17.32
N LYS A 575 -4.44 1.89 16.38
CA LYS A 575 -4.28 1.21 15.08
C LYS A 575 -3.86 -0.24 15.24
N SER A 576 -2.87 -0.51 16.09
CA SER A 576 -2.41 -1.87 16.41
C SER A 576 -3.54 -2.74 16.98
N LEU A 577 -4.48 -2.15 17.73
CA LEU A 577 -5.66 -2.83 18.25
C LEU A 577 -6.78 -3.05 17.22
N GLY A 578 -6.56 -2.70 15.95
CA GLY A 578 -7.55 -2.77 14.88
C GLY A 578 -8.51 -1.57 14.83
N GLY A 579 -8.21 -0.50 15.56
CA GLY A 579 -8.97 0.75 15.55
C GLY A 579 -8.52 1.74 14.48
N LYS A 580 -9.31 2.80 14.31
CA LYS A 580 -8.95 3.95 13.48
C LYS A 580 -8.85 5.19 14.35
N ALA A 581 -7.66 5.75 14.43
CA ALA A 581 -7.40 6.97 15.19
C ALA A 581 -6.74 8.02 14.30
N GLU A 582 -7.32 9.21 14.28
CA GLU A 582 -6.77 10.39 13.63
C GLU A 582 -6.23 11.37 14.68
N VAL A 583 -5.07 11.94 14.40
CA VAL A 583 -4.43 12.96 15.23
C VAL A 583 -4.76 14.34 14.67
N LYS A 584 -5.48 15.16 15.43
CA LYS A 584 -5.97 16.47 14.98
C LYS A 584 -5.34 17.62 15.77
N PRO A 585 -4.83 18.68 15.12
CA PRO A 585 -4.35 19.85 15.82
C PRO A 585 -5.50 20.62 16.48
N ARG A 586 -5.25 21.16 17.66
CA ARG A 586 -6.11 22.04 18.43
C ARG A 586 -5.33 23.29 18.83
N ARG A 587 -6.03 24.35 19.25
CA ARG A 587 -5.43 25.65 19.62
C ARG A 587 -4.28 25.53 20.63
N TYR A 588 -4.32 24.55 21.53
CA TYR A 588 -3.32 24.35 22.60
C TYR A 588 -2.80 22.90 22.67
N GLY A 589 -2.71 22.18 21.54
CA GLY A 589 -2.17 20.82 21.54
C GLY A 589 -2.74 19.95 20.43
N TRP A 590 -2.70 18.64 20.64
CA TRP A 590 -3.15 17.62 19.69
C TRP A 590 -4.19 16.71 20.32
N ARG A 591 -5.13 16.24 19.51
CA ARG A 591 -6.28 15.45 19.95
C ARG A 591 -6.40 14.14 19.19
N VAL A 592 -6.70 13.07 19.91
CA VAL A 592 -7.26 11.82 19.37
C VAL A 592 -8.70 11.70 19.87
N GLN A 593 -9.63 11.37 18.98
CA GLN A 593 -11.05 11.29 19.33
C GLN A 593 -11.72 10.14 18.59
N LEU A 594 -12.41 9.28 19.34
CA LEU A 594 -13.24 8.19 18.82
C LEU A 594 -14.68 8.40 19.26
N TYR A 595 -15.62 8.11 18.35
CA TYR A 595 -17.05 8.05 18.65
C TYR A 595 -17.48 6.59 18.79
N THR A 596 -18.75 6.35 19.13
CA THR A 596 -19.28 5.01 19.42
C THR A 596 -18.92 3.97 18.35
N ASP A 597 -19.00 4.32 17.07
CA ASP A 597 -18.62 3.41 15.97
C ASP A 597 -17.12 3.08 15.98
N GLY A 598 -16.25 4.08 16.21
CA GLY A 598 -14.80 3.87 16.29
C GLY A 598 -14.36 3.14 17.58
N ILE A 599 -15.06 3.40 18.69
CA ILE A 599 -14.85 2.72 19.98
C ILE A 599 -15.25 1.27 19.85
N THR A 600 -16.43 1.00 19.31
CA THR A 600 -16.87 -0.36 19.11
C THR A 600 -15.95 -1.02 18.09
N ALA A 601 -15.60 -0.42 16.94
CA ALA A 601 -14.76 -1.05 15.92
C ALA A 601 -13.52 -1.81 16.42
N ILE A 602 -12.82 -1.31 17.44
CA ILE A 602 -11.66 -1.97 18.06
C ILE A 602 -12.06 -3.31 18.69
N ARG A 603 -11.49 -4.41 18.18
CA ARG A 603 -11.86 -5.79 18.54
C ARG A 603 -11.02 -6.43 19.64
N HIS A 604 -10.00 -5.76 20.14
CA HIS A 604 -9.13 -6.30 21.17
C HIS A 604 -9.88 -6.61 22.47
N ASP A 605 -9.72 -7.82 23.01
CA ASP A 605 -10.49 -8.32 24.17
C ASP A 605 -10.38 -7.42 25.39
N GLY A 606 -9.16 -6.95 25.70
CA GLY A 606 -8.94 -6.03 26.82
C GLY A 606 -9.69 -4.71 26.63
N TRP A 607 -9.74 -4.20 25.39
CA TRP A 607 -10.47 -2.97 25.07
C TRP A 607 -11.98 -3.18 25.20
N LEU A 608 -12.52 -4.24 24.59
CA LEU A 608 -13.95 -4.56 24.67
C LEU A 608 -14.39 -4.78 26.12
N LYS A 609 -13.57 -5.45 26.95
CA LYS A 609 -13.82 -5.62 28.37
C LYS A 609 -13.84 -4.28 29.12
N ALA A 610 -12.90 -3.38 28.82
CA ALA A 610 -12.86 -2.04 29.42
C ALA A 610 -14.09 -1.20 29.03
N VAL A 611 -14.47 -1.20 27.75
CA VAL A 611 -15.67 -0.49 27.26
C VAL A 611 -16.94 -1.09 27.86
N ARG A 612 -17.04 -2.43 27.92
CA ARG A 612 -18.20 -3.11 28.50
C ARG A 612 -18.35 -2.80 29.99
N SER A 613 -17.25 -2.88 30.75
CA SER A 613 -17.26 -2.54 32.17
C SER A 613 -17.69 -1.09 32.42
N PHE A 614 -17.32 -0.15 31.53
CA PHE A 614 -17.80 1.24 31.60
C PHE A 614 -19.32 1.32 31.44
N VAL A 615 -19.88 0.65 30.43
CA VAL A 615 -21.33 0.62 30.17
C VAL A 615 -22.11 -0.09 31.30
N ASP A 616 -21.58 -1.19 31.83
CA ASP A 616 -22.18 -1.89 32.96
C ASP A 616 -22.23 -1.00 34.22
N GLU A 617 -21.17 -0.22 34.50
CA GLU A 617 -21.15 0.69 35.64
C GLU A 617 -22.09 1.90 35.45
N LEU A 618 -22.25 2.40 34.20
CA LEU A 618 -23.25 3.43 33.89
C LEU A 618 -24.67 2.94 34.21
N TYR A 619 -25.01 1.72 33.79
CA TYR A 619 -26.31 1.12 34.07
C TYR A 619 -26.50 0.84 35.56
N GLY A 620 -25.48 0.27 36.22
CA GLY A 620 -25.50 0.00 37.66
C GLY A 620 -25.69 1.25 38.53
N LYS A 621 -25.25 2.43 38.07
CA LYS A 621 -25.49 3.73 38.73
C LYS A 621 -26.75 4.45 38.23
N GLY A 622 -27.55 3.83 37.36
CA GLY A 622 -28.79 4.42 36.83
C GLY A 622 -28.58 5.61 35.89
N LEU A 623 -27.39 5.75 35.29
CA LEU A 623 -27.06 6.85 34.36
C LEU A 623 -27.57 6.60 32.93
N ILE A 624 -27.93 5.35 32.62
CA ILE A 624 -28.57 4.93 31.38
C ILE A 624 -29.71 3.96 31.71
N ASP A 625 -30.76 3.96 30.89
CA ASP A 625 -31.87 3.02 31.01
C ASP A 625 -31.56 1.64 30.41
N LYS A 626 -32.48 0.70 30.56
CA LYS A 626 -32.33 -0.69 30.11
C LYS A 626 -32.25 -0.79 28.59
N ASP A 627 -33.10 -0.08 27.87
CA ASP A 627 -33.14 -0.15 26.40
C ASP A 627 -31.82 0.36 25.82
N ARG A 628 -31.30 1.45 26.40
CA ARG A 628 -30.02 2.03 26.01
C ARG A 628 -28.84 1.15 26.39
N TYR A 629 -28.89 0.53 27.56
CA TYR A 629 -27.92 -0.47 27.96
C TYR A 629 -27.88 -1.62 26.95
N GLU A 630 -29.02 -2.26 26.66
CA GLU A 630 -29.11 -3.38 25.72
C GLU A 630 -28.61 -3.00 24.33
N GLN A 631 -28.90 -1.78 23.85
CA GLN A 631 -28.37 -1.27 22.59
C GLN A 631 -26.84 -1.17 22.61
N LEU A 632 -26.25 -0.50 23.60
CA LEU A 632 -24.79 -0.33 23.68
C LEU A 632 -24.06 -1.67 23.85
N VAL A 633 -24.62 -2.56 24.66
CA VAL A 633 -24.18 -3.95 24.83
C VAL A 633 -24.14 -4.65 23.48
N LYS A 634 -25.24 -4.60 22.73
CA LYS A 634 -25.34 -5.20 21.40
C LYS A 634 -24.30 -4.60 20.45
N ASP A 635 -24.14 -3.28 20.43
CA ASP A 635 -23.17 -2.61 19.55
C ASP A 635 -21.72 -3.00 19.85
N ILE A 636 -21.37 -3.15 21.13
CA ILE A 636 -20.04 -3.62 21.58
C ILE A 636 -19.81 -5.07 21.13
N THR A 637 -20.75 -5.97 21.45
CA THR A 637 -20.65 -7.40 21.14
C THR A 637 -20.57 -7.63 19.64
N VAL A 638 -21.46 -6.99 18.89
CA VAL A 638 -21.63 -7.30 17.48
C VAL A 638 -20.54 -6.69 16.61
N GLY A 639 -20.17 -5.43 16.87
CA GLY A 639 -19.02 -4.78 16.26
C GLY A 639 -19.17 -4.01 14.95
N PRO A 640 -18.09 -3.56 14.29
CA PRO A 640 -18.15 -2.41 13.37
C PRO A 640 -19.26 -2.54 12.33
N ASN A 641 -20.00 -1.48 12.06
CA ASN A 641 -21.02 -1.50 11.01
C ASN A 641 -20.47 -1.09 9.65
N THR A 642 -19.14 -1.07 9.46
CA THR A 642 -18.53 -0.56 8.23
C THR A 642 -17.93 -1.68 7.36
N VAL A 643 -18.01 -1.51 6.04
CA VAL A 643 -17.35 -2.31 5.00
C VAL A 643 -16.55 -1.41 4.07
N LYS A 644 -15.48 -1.92 3.45
CA LYS A 644 -14.63 -1.12 2.56
C LYS A 644 -14.68 -1.63 1.12
N PHE A 645 -14.83 -0.71 0.16
CA PHE A 645 -14.72 -0.99 -1.27
C PHE A 645 -14.16 0.22 -2.01
N ALA A 646 -13.25 0.01 -2.95
CA ALA A 646 -12.61 1.08 -3.74
C ALA A 646 -11.91 2.13 -2.85
N SER A 647 -11.26 1.70 -1.77
CA SER A 647 -10.71 2.58 -0.73
C SER A 647 -11.73 3.45 0.03
N VAL A 648 -13.03 3.29 -0.21
CA VAL A 648 -14.12 4.01 0.48
C VAL A 648 -14.72 3.12 1.56
N GLU A 649 -14.90 3.67 2.76
CA GLU A 649 -15.53 2.96 3.88
C GLU A 649 -17.00 3.34 4.01
N PHE A 650 -17.88 2.36 3.86
CA PHE A 650 -19.32 2.53 3.93
C PHE A 650 -19.87 1.99 5.24
N SER A 651 -20.71 2.77 5.91
CA SER A 651 -21.56 2.30 6.99
C SER A 651 -22.76 1.52 6.44
N VAL A 652 -23.04 0.39 7.06
CA VAL A 652 -24.12 -0.54 6.73
C VAL A 652 -25.20 -0.43 7.79
N ASN A 653 -26.41 -0.14 7.36
CA ASN A 653 -27.59 -0.12 8.23
C ASN A 653 -28.73 -0.91 7.59
N TYR A 654 -29.55 -1.55 8.42
CA TYR A 654 -30.80 -2.18 7.99
C TYR A 654 -31.98 -1.55 8.73
N LYS A 655 -32.94 -1.03 7.97
CA LYS A 655 -34.13 -0.36 8.50
C LYS A 655 -35.31 -1.32 8.48
N ASN A 656 -35.48 -2.11 9.54
CA ASN A 656 -36.50 -3.16 9.65
C ASN A 656 -37.92 -2.70 9.25
N LYS A 657 -38.33 -1.46 9.61
CA LYS A 657 -39.68 -0.94 9.32
C LYS A 657 -40.01 -0.81 7.84
N ILE A 658 -39.00 -0.67 6.99
CA ILE A 658 -39.15 -0.46 5.54
C ILE A 658 -38.36 -1.48 4.72
N ASP A 659 -37.89 -2.56 5.36
CA ASP A 659 -37.12 -3.66 4.75
C ASP A 659 -36.06 -3.18 3.74
N ASN A 660 -35.16 -2.31 4.21
CA ASN A 660 -34.20 -1.62 3.36
C ASN A 660 -32.78 -1.65 3.94
N ILE A 661 -31.82 -2.13 3.14
CA ILE A 661 -30.39 -2.05 3.41
C ILE A 661 -29.85 -0.71 2.89
N GLU A 662 -29.18 0.05 3.75
CA GLU A 662 -28.48 1.29 3.42
C GLU A 662 -26.96 1.11 3.58
N VAL A 663 -26.22 1.29 2.48
CA VAL A 663 -24.76 1.27 2.46
C VAL A 663 -24.27 2.67 2.07
N VAL A 664 -23.72 3.41 3.03
CA VAL A 664 -23.55 4.87 2.95
C VAL A 664 -22.18 5.31 3.43
N TYR A 665 -21.54 6.23 2.71
CA TYR A 665 -20.36 6.97 3.13
C TYR A 665 -20.71 8.46 3.28
N GLN A 666 -20.22 9.10 4.34
CA GLN A 666 -20.49 10.52 4.64
C GLN A 666 -19.20 11.35 4.68
N PRO A 667 -18.66 11.80 3.52
CA PRO A 667 -17.47 12.62 3.51
C PRO A 667 -17.71 13.99 4.15
N GLY A 668 -16.76 14.41 4.99
CA GLY A 668 -16.81 15.72 5.66
C GLY A 668 -16.26 16.89 4.82
N SER A 669 -15.71 16.61 3.64
CA SER A 669 -15.15 17.62 2.74
C SER A 669 -15.45 17.33 1.28
N GLU A 670 -15.45 18.37 0.44
CA GLU A 670 -15.66 18.23 -1.00
C GLU A 670 -14.52 17.43 -1.66
N THR A 671 -13.28 17.59 -1.18
CA THR A 671 -12.12 16.81 -1.62
C THR A 671 -12.31 15.32 -1.34
N SER A 672 -12.70 14.94 -0.11
CA SER A 672 -12.97 13.55 0.25
C SER A 672 -14.14 12.97 -0.55
N LYS A 673 -15.18 13.77 -0.81
CA LYS A 673 -16.29 13.40 -1.68
C LYS A 673 -15.80 13.12 -3.11
N ASN A 674 -15.02 14.03 -3.71
CA ASN A 674 -14.49 13.87 -5.07
C ASN A 674 -13.58 12.64 -5.17
N ALA A 675 -12.70 12.43 -4.18
CA ALA A 675 -11.83 11.26 -4.11
C ALA A 675 -12.63 9.96 -4.08
N ALA A 676 -13.67 9.87 -3.24
CA ALA A 676 -14.53 8.70 -3.17
C ALA A 676 -15.31 8.45 -4.47
N VAL A 677 -15.88 9.50 -5.08
CA VAL A 677 -16.58 9.39 -6.37
C VAL A 677 -15.62 8.90 -7.47
N ASN A 678 -14.42 9.46 -7.53
CA ASN A 678 -13.41 9.07 -8.52
C ASN A 678 -12.96 7.62 -8.32
N ALA A 679 -12.75 7.20 -7.07
CA ALA A 679 -12.37 5.83 -6.75
C ALA A 679 -13.45 4.82 -7.16
N LEU A 680 -14.73 5.10 -6.90
CA LEU A 680 -15.84 4.25 -7.34
C LEU A 680 -15.95 4.19 -8.87
N LYS A 681 -15.78 5.33 -9.56
CA LYS A 681 -15.76 5.39 -11.04
C LYS A 681 -14.58 4.62 -11.63
N ALA A 682 -13.40 4.70 -11.00
CA ALA A 682 -12.21 3.95 -11.43
C ALA A 682 -12.41 2.42 -11.33
N ARG A 683 -13.30 1.96 -10.44
CA ARG A 683 -13.72 0.55 -10.36
C ARG A 683 -14.83 0.19 -11.35
N GLY A 684 -15.26 1.10 -12.22
CA GLY A 684 -16.31 0.87 -13.22
C GLY A 684 -17.73 1.18 -12.74
N LEU A 685 -17.92 1.77 -11.55
CA LEU A 685 -19.25 2.13 -11.06
C LEU A 685 -19.75 3.47 -11.65
N VAL A 686 -21.03 3.54 -11.99
CA VAL A 686 -21.65 4.71 -12.63
C VAL A 686 -22.47 5.51 -11.62
N GLU A 687 -22.17 6.81 -11.50
CA GLU A 687 -22.94 7.73 -10.68
C GLU A 687 -24.37 7.91 -11.22
N GLY A 688 -25.35 7.90 -10.34
CA GLY A 688 -26.79 7.93 -10.68
C GLY A 688 -27.40 6.57 -10.96
N VAL A 689 -26.58 5.53 -11.20
CA VAL A 689 -27.04 4.14 -11.40
C VAL A 689 -26.57 3.25 -10.24
N HIS A 690 -25.26 3.10 -10.08
CA HIS A 690 -24.64 2.22 -9.08
C HIS A 690 -24.46 2.91 -7.71
N PHE A 691 -24.34 4.23 -7.70
CA PHE A 691 -24.31 5.02 -6.48
C PHE A 691 -24.91 6.40 -6.69
N THR A 692 -25.38 7.03 -5.62
CA THR A 692 -25.90 8.40 -5.65
C THR A 692 -25.11 9.30 -4.71
N VAL A 693 -24.88 10.54 -5.13
CA VAL A 693 -24.29 11.59 -4.29
C VAL A 693 -25.38 12.59 -3.95
N LYS A 694 -25.54 12.89 -2.66
CA LYS A 694 -26.41 13.96 -2.15
C LYS A 694 -25.60 14.89 -1.27
N GLU A 695 -25.93 16.16 -1.33
CA GLU A 695 -25.30 17.22 -0.55
C GLU A 695 -26.35 17.84 0.37
N TYR A 696 -25.99 18.04 1.64
CA TYR A 696 -26.87 18.61 2.64
C TYR A 696 -26.16 19.74 3.37
N GLY A 697 -26.84 20.86 3.62
CA GLY A 697 -26.30 21.98 4.41
C GLY A 697 -26.05 23.26 3.62
N GLY A 698 -25.20 24.14 4.15
CA GLY A 698 -24.93 25.48 3.64
C GLY A 698 -23.57 26.01 4.06
N TYR A 699 -23.36 27.31 3.96
CA TYR A 699 -22.12 27.98 4.34
C TYR A 699 -22.27 28.73 5.66
N GLU A 700 -21.22 28.72 6.45
CA GLU A 700 -21.05 29.52 7.67
C GLU A 700 -20.03 30.61 7.37
N ILE A 701 -20.41 31.88 7.48
CA ILE A 701 -19.48 33.01 7.45
C ILE A 701 -19.20 33.45 8.89
N ARG A 702 -17.95 33.33 9.31
CA ARG A 702 -17.48 33.90 10.58
C ARG A 702 -16.93 35.28 10.33
N VAL A 703 -17.39 36.26 11.10
CA VAL A 703 -16.98 37.66 10.94
C VAL A 703 -16.19 38.12 12.16
N ALA A 704 -15.12 38.88 11.94
CA ALA A 704 -14.34 39.53 12.99
C ALA A 704 -15.22 40.44 13.85
N LYS A 705 -14.85 40.66 15.12
CA LYS A 705 -15.68 41.42 16.07
C LYS A 705 -15.95 42.84 15.56
N GLU A 706 -14.90 43.45 15.02
CA GLU A 706 -14.82 44.82 14.55
C GLU A 706 -15.60 44.99 13.24
N ALA A 707 -15.68 43.93 12.43
CA ALA A 707 -16.37 43.90 11.15
C ALA A 707 -17.84 43.48 11.24
N TYR A 708 -18.29 42.89 12.36
CA TYR A 708 -19.59 42.24 12.46
C TYR A 708 -20.79 43.16 12.20
N ALA A 709 -20.82 44.34 12.84
CA ALA A 709 -21.89 45.30 12.64
C ALA A 709 -21.94 45.82 11.18
N LYS A 710 -20.77 46.01 10.57
CA LYS A 710 -20.62 46.42 9.18
C LYS A 710 -21.09 45.32 8.22
N ALA A 711 -20.78 44.05 8.51
CA ALA A 711 -21.22 42.90 7.74
C ALA A 711 -22.74 42.74 7.76
N VAL A 712 -23.37 42.77 8.94
CA VAL A 712 -24.84 42.66 9.04
C VAL A 712 -25.54 43.82 8.32
N LYS A 713 -25.01 45.05 8.45
CA LYS A 713 -25.54 46.23 7.75
C LYS A 713 -25.43 46.10 6.23
N ALA A 714 -24.30 45.59 5.73
CA ALA A 714 -24.05 45.38 4.31
C ALA A 714 -25.05 44.40 3.68
N LEU A 715 -25.36 43.31 4.39
CA LEU A 715 -26.34 42.32 3.91
C LEU A 715 -27.75 42.89 3.81
N THR A 716 -28.18 43.65 4.83
CA THR A 716 -29.47 44.33 4.82
C THR A 716 -29.57 45.38 3.69
N GLN A 717 -28.51 46.14 3.45
CA GLN A 717 -28.46 47.17 2.40
C GLN A 717 -28.41 46.57 0.98
N SER A 718 -27.97 45.33 0.84
CA SER A 718 -27.88 44.62 -0.45
C SER A 718 -29.20 43.94 -0.86
N GLY A 719 -30.30 44.18 -0.12
CA GLY A 719 -31.61 43.60 -0.40
C GLY A 719 -31.74 42.12 -0.03
N LEU A 720 -30.74 41.54 0.64
CA LEU A 720 -30.78 40.16 1.11
C LEU A 720 -31.62 40.08 2.38
N ARG A 721 -32.49 39.08 2.46
CA ARG A 721 -33.44 38.90 3.57
C ARG A 721 -33.00 37.83 4.57
N VAL A 722 -33.11 38.15 5.85
CA VAL A 722 -32.89 37.21 6.97
C VAL A 722 -33.92 36.08 6.92
N GLY A 723 -33.49 34.82 7.09
CA GLY A 723 -34.32 33.61 7.02
C GLY A 723 -34.49 33.04 5.61
N GLU A 724 -34.42 33.89 4.58
CA GLU A 724 -34.50 33.50 3.17
C GLU A 724 -33.10 33.26 2.59
N HIS A 725 -32.24 34.28 2.67
CA HIS A 725 -30.90 34.29 2.08
C HIS A 725 -29.81 33.93 3.09
N TYR A 726 -29.93 34.44 4.32
CA TYR A 726 -28.98 34.20 5.40
C TYR A 726 -29.66 34.22 6.78
N ALA A 727 -29.04 33.63 7.80
CA ALA A 727 -29.45 33.70 9.20
C ALA A 727 -28.26 34.13 10.05
N VAL A 728 -28.53 34.80 11.17
CA VAL A 728 -27.49 35.49 11.95
C VAL A 728 -27.48 34.95 13.39
N ASP A 729 -26.31 34.51 13.86
CA ASP A 729 -26.03 34.17 15.26
C ASP A 729 -25.10 35.24 15.84
N GLY A 730 -25.72 36.20 16.55
CA GLY A 730 -25.05 37.35 17.17
C GLY A 730 -24.03 37.00 18.24
N GLU A 731 -24.28 35.95 19.02
CA GLU A 731 -23.37 35.52 20.08
C GLU A 731 -22.08 34.97 19.50
N LYS A 732 -22.18 34.23 18.40
CA LYS A 732 -21.02 33.61 17.74
C LYS A 732 -20.41 34.45 16.62
N ARG A 733 -21.04 35.57 16.24
CA ARG A 733 -20.67 36.41 15.08
C ARG A 733 -20.63 35.60 13.78
N VAL A 734 -21.66 34.79 13.61
CA VAL A 734 -21.79 33.82 12.51
C VAL A 734 -22.99 34.19 11.64
N ILE A 735 -22.80 34.10 10.32
CA ILE A 735 -23.85 34.26 9.32
C ILE A 735 -23.99 32.92 8.58
N ASN A 736 -25.10 32.23 8.77
CA ASN A 736 -25.43 30.96 8.10
C ASN A 736 -26.14 31.24 6.78
N ILE A 737 -25.76 30.56 5.70
CA ILE A 737 -26.19 30.87 4.34
C ILE A 737 -26.55 29.58 3.63
N LYS A 738 -27.68 29.55 2.91
CA LYS A 738 -28.01 28.42 2.02
C LYS A 738 -27.08 28.43 0.81
N LYS A 739 -26.72 27.25 0.28
CA LYS A 739 -25.75 27.09 -0.83
C LYS A 739 -26.00 28.08 -1.98
N ASP A 740 -27.25 28.19 -2.42
CA ASP A 740 -27.66 28.97 -3.60
C ASP A 740 -27.53 30.49 -3.40
N HIS A 741 -27.27 30.94 -2.17
CA HIS A 741 -27.11 32.35 -1.82
C HIS A 741 -25.69 32.72 -1.38
N LYS A 742 -24.74 31.77 -1.39
CA LYS A 742 -23.34 32.01 -0.97
C LYS A 742 -22.75 33.21 -1.71
N ASP A 743 -22.75 33.18 -3.02
CA ASP A 743 -22.03 34.19 -3.82
C ASP A 743 -22.68 35.57 -3.68
N ALA A 744 -24.01 35.63 -3.61
CA ALA A 744 -24.74 36.86 -3.36
C ALA A 744 -24.35 37.48 -1.99
N VAL A 745 -24.28 36.67 -0.94
CA VAL A 745 -23.91 37.13 0.41
C VAL A 745 -22.43 37.52 0.47
N VAL A 746 -21.52 36.73 -0.09
CA VAL A 746 -20.07 37.04 -0.12
C VAL A 746 -19.79 38.31 -0.92
N ASN A 747 -20.45 38.48 -2.07
CA ASN A 747 -20.29 39.68 -2.90
C ASN A 747 -20.83 40.94 -2.19
N ALA A 748 -21.94 40.82 -1.46
CA ALA A 748 -22.46 41.91 -0.64
C ALA A 748 -21.47 42.35 0.46
N LEU A 749 -20.79 41.41 1.12
CA LEU A 749 -19.76 41.72 2.11
C LEU A 749 -18.54 42.39 1.47
N LYS A 750 -18.07 41.87 0.33
CA LYS A 750 -16.95 42.45 -0.42
C LYS A 750 -17.26 43.86 -0.95
N ALA A 751 -18.48 44.08 -1.44
CA ALA A 751 -18.95 45.39 -1.91
C ALA A 751 -18.99 46.44 -0.79
N ALA A 752 -19.20 46.02 0.46
CA ALA A 752 -19.09 46.89 1.64
C ALA A 752 -17.64 47.15 2.09
N GLY A 753 -16.66 46.68 1.32
CA GLY A 753 -15.24 46.83 1.64
C GLY A 753 -14.81 45.98 2.84
N LEU A 754 -15.39 44.78 2.99
CA LEU A 754 -14.91 43.75 3.92
C LEU A 754 -14.05 42.75 3.13
N LYS A 755 -12.92 42.35 3.70
CA LYS A 755 -11.97 41.43 3.07
C LYS A 755 -12.13 40.01 3.61
N GLU A 756 -12.21 39.05 2.68
CA GLU A 756 -12.19 37.64 3.01
C GLU A 756 -10.79 37.22 3.48
N GLY A 757 -10.70 36.56 4.64
CA GLY A 757 -9.45 36.20 5.33
C GLY A 757 -9.02 37.18 6.43
N GLU A 758 -9.52 38.41 6.42
CA GLU A 758 -9.25 39.45 7.44
C GLU A 758 -10.51 39.77 8.24
N ASP A 759 -11.55 40.26 7.56
CA ASP A 759 -12.81 40.69 8.19
C ASP A 759 -13.82 39.55 8.33
N PHE A 760 -13.80 38.59 7.40
CA PHE A 760 -14.67 37.42 7.45
C PHE A 760 -14.04 36.20 6.79
N THR A 761 -14.49 35.01 7.17
CA THR A 761 -14.09 33.73 6.55
C THR A 761 -15.33 32.93 6.20
N VAL A 762 -15.32 32.29 5.01
CA VAL A 762 -16.42 31.46 4.53
C VAL A 762 -16.04 29.99 4.70
N LYS A 763 -16.89 29.23 5.41
CA LYS A 763 -16.67 27.81 5.66
C LYS A 763 -17.89 27.01 5.21
N TRP A 764 -17.68 25.91 4.49
CA TRP A 764 -18.75 24.94 4.27
C TRP A 764 -19.16 24.29 5.60
N ALA A 765 -20.45 24.31 5.90
CA ALA A 765 -21.04 23.77 7.13
C ALA A 765 -22.07 22.66 6.83
N GLY A 766 -21.96 22.03 5.65
CA GLY A 766 -22.77 20.89 5.27
C GLY A 766 -22.01 19.56 5.28
N PHE A 767 -22.68 18.49 4.86
CA PHE A 767 -22.14 17.16 4.72
C PHE A 767 -22.60 16.51 3.40
N TYR A 768 -21.79 15.57 2.92
CA TYR A 768 -22.07 14.81 1.71
C TYR A 768 -22.55 13.41 2.11
N VAL A 769 -23.37 12.80 1.26
CA VAL A 769 -23.84 11.43 1.43
C VAL A 769 -23.68 10.71 0.11
N ILE A 770 -22.77 9.74 0.07
CA ILE A 770 -22.61 8.80 -1.04
C ILE A 770 -23.29 7.49 -0.63
N ARG A 771 -24.24 7.02 -1.43
CA ARG A 771 -25.00 5.80 -1.15
C ARG A 771 -24.83 4.81 -2.31
N LEU A 772 -24.44 3.57 -2.02
CA LEU A 772 -24.50 2.48 -3.00
C LEU A 772 -25.98 2.09 -3.22
N THR A 773 -26.37 1.95 -4.48
CA THR A 773 -27.70 1.46 -4.85
C THR A 773 -27.69 -0.07 -4.89
N TYR A 774 -28.86 -0.69 -4.99
CA TYR A 774 -28.95 -2.14 -5.19
C TYR A 774 -28.33 -2.59 -6.51
N ASP A 775 -28.42 -1.77 -7.56
CA ASP A 775 -27.71 -2.03 -8.82
C ASP A 775 -26.19 -1.95 -8.64
N GLY A 776 -25.71 -1.02 -7.80
CA GLY A 776 -24.31 -0.98 -7.40
C GLY A 776 -23.87 -2.25 -6.67
N LEU A 777 -24.66 -2.75 -5.71
CA LEU A 777 -24.36 -4.01 -5.01
C LEU A 777 -24.34 -5.22 -5.96
N ARG A 778 -25.27 -5.28 -6.93
CA ARG A 778 -25.28 -6.31 -7.98
C ARG A 778 -24.05 -6.23 -8.88
N GLU A 779 -23.64 -5.03 -9.26
CA GLU A 779 -22.44 -4.82 -10.08
C GLU A 779 -21.17 -5.25 -9.35
N ILE A 780 -21.05 -4.91 -8.06
CA ILE A 780 -19.94 -5.40 -7.21
C ILE A 780 -19.99 -6.93 -7.10
N GLN A 781 -21.18 -7.54 -6.99
CA GLN A 781 -21.31 -9.00 -7.02
C GLN A 781 -20.87 -9.62 -8.36
N ARG A 782 -21.09 -8.96 -9.50
CA ARG A 782 -20.55 -9.42 -10.80
C ARG A 782 -19.03 -9.37 -10.84
N MET A 783 -18.43 -8.30 -10.29
CA MET A 783 -16.98 -8.20 -10.16
C MET A 783 -16.42 -9.34 -9.31
N ALA A 784 -17.06 -9.64 -8.18
CA ALA A 784 -16.68 -10.76 -7.31
C ALA A 784 -16.73 -12.10 -8.06
N LEU A 785 -17.82 -12.38 -8.80
CA LEU A 785 -17.96 -13.59 -9.62
C LEU A 785 -16.95 -13.68 -10.76
N SER A 786 -16.43 -12.53 -11.21
CA SER A 786 -15.38 -12.44 -12.25
C SER A 786 -13.96 -12.58 -11.69
N GLY A 787 -13.81 -12.83 -10.39
CA GLY A 787 -12.51 -13.05 -9.73
C GLY A 787 -11.92 -11.84 -9.00
N ASP A 788 -12.69 -10.74 -8.84
CA ASP A 788 -12.23 -9.58 -8.08
C ASP A 788 -12.26 -9.86 -6.56
N MET A 789 -11.08 -10.03 -5.97
CA MET A 789 -10.94 -10.37 -4.54
C MET A 789 -11.44 -9.28 -3.59
N GLU A 790 -11.35 -8.00 -3.97
CA GLU A 790 -11.84 -6.90 -3.13
C GLU A 790 -13.37 -6.89 -3.13
N ALA A 791 -13.99 -7.09 -4.29
CA ALA A 791 -15.44 -7.18 -4.42
C ALA A 791 -16.02 -8.40 -3.68
N ASP A 792 -15.37 -9.58 -3.78
CA ASP A 792 -15.76 -10.77 -3.02
C ASP A 792 -15.70 -10.52 -1.51
N LYS A 793 -14.58 -9.97 -1.04
CA LYS A 793 -14.39 -9.61 0.35
C LYS A 793 -15.48 -8.64 0.83
N PHE A 794 -15.79 -7.61 0.05
CA PHE A 794 -16.83 -6.63 0.37
C PHE A 794 -18.22 -7.28 0.54
N ILE A 795 -18.64 -8.13 -0.39
CA ILE A 795 -19.97 -8.80 -0.31
C ILE A 795 -20.04 -9.73 0.90
N ARG A 796 -18.98 -10.49 1.18
CA ARG A 796 -18.90 -11.37 2.34
C ARG A 796 -18.99 -10.59 3.65
N GLU A 797 -18.21 -9.53 3.78
CA GLU A 797 -18.23 -8.65 4.97
C GLU A 797 -19.58 -7.95 5.13
N LEU A 798 -20.21 -7.51 4.03
CA LEU A 798 -21.54 -6.90 4.07
C LEU A 798 -22.59 -7.88 4.60
N LYS A 799 -22.56 -9.14 4.14
CA LYS A 799 -23.47 -10.19 4.62
C LYS A 799 -23.24 -10.49 6.10
N ASP A 800 -21.97 -10.69 6.50
CA ASP A 800 -21.60 -10.93 7.89
C ASP A 800 -22.12 -9.82 8.80
N ILE A 801 -21.91 -8.54 8.43
CA ILE A 801 -22.41 -7.39 9.19
C ILE A 801 -23.93 -7.40 9.34
N LEU A 802 -24.66 -7.69 8.26
CA LEU A 802 -26.12 -7.73 8.30
C LEU A 802 -26.63 -8.85 9.21
N GLU A 803 -26.06 -10.04 9.10
CA GLU A 803 -26.41 -11.22 9.89
C GLU A 803 -26.14 -10.97 11.38
N ARG A 804 -24.94 -10.53 11.73
CA ARG A 804 -24.55 -10.31 13.14
C ARG A 804 -25.31 -9.17 13.81
N ARG A 805 -25.64 -8.08 13.10
CA ARG A 805 -26.29 -6.88 13.67
C ARG A 805 -27.81 -6.95 13.64
N TYR A 806 -28.36 -7.48 12.56
CA TYR A 806 -29.78 -7.35 12.25
C TYR A 806 -30.47 -8.70 12.09
N GLY A 807 -29.73 -9.81 12.10
CA GLY A 807 -30.23 -11.18 12.03
C GLY A 807 -30.47 -11.66 10.60
N ASP A 808 -30.96 -12.90 10.51
CA ASP A 808 -31.12 -13.64 9.26
C ASP A 808 -31.99 -12.92 8.22
N ASP A 809 -32.99 -12.16 8.65
CA ASP A 809 -33.88 -11.45 7.73
C ASP A 809 -33.14 -10.40 6.91
N ALA A 810 -32.17 -9.70 7.52
CA ALA A 810 -31.33 -8.74 6.82
C ALA A 810 -30.36 -9.43 5.83
N ALA A 811 -29.82 -10.58 6.22
CA ALA A 811 -28.96 -11.39 5.36
C ALA A 811 -29.73 -11.96 4.16
N LYS A 812 -30.95 -12.47 4.38
CA LYS A 812 -31.88 -12.92 3.32
C LYS A 812 -32.19 -11.78 2.37
N LYS A 813 -32.43 -10.57 2.89
CA LYS A 813 -32.66 -9.39 2.04
C LYS A 813 -31.50 -9.09 1.11
N LEU A 814 -30.26 -9.18 1.61
CA LEU A 814 -29.08 -9.03 0.77
C LEU A 814 -29.03 -10.12 -0.30
N ASP A 815 -29.26 -11.39 0.06
CA ASP A 815 -29.28 -12.48 -0.91
C ASP A 815 -30.36 -12.28 -1.98
N GLU A 816 -31.55 -11.77 -1.63
CA GLU A 816 -32.58 -11.37 -2.60
C GLU A 816 -32.10 -10.30 -3.59
N ILE A 817 -31.39 -9.28 -3.09
CA ILE A 817 -30.86 -8.18 -3.90
C ILE A 817 -29.77 -8.67 -4.85
N LEU A 818 -28.90 -9.57 -4.39
CA LEU A 818 -27.74 -10.07 -5.12
C LEU A 818 -28.08 -11.25 -6.05
N ARG A 819 -29.16 -12.00 -5.76
CA ARG A 819 -29.59 -13.19 -6.52
C ARG A 819 -29.63 -12.97 -8.04
N PRO A 820 -30.20 -11.86 -8.58
CA PRO A 820 -30.18 -11.60 -10.01
C PRO A 820 -28.78 -11.66 -10.63
N ALA A 821 -27.75 -11.14 -9.94
CA ALA A 821 -26.37 -11.18 -10.42
C ALA A 821 -25.72 -12.58 -10.31
N LYS A 822 -26.11 -13.38 -9.30
CA LYS A 822 -25.63 -14.75 -9.09
C LYS A 822 -26.21 -15.75 -10.10
N GLU A 823 -27.44 -15.52 -10.56
CA GLU A 823 -28.16 -16.40 -11.48
C GLU A 823 -27.92 -16.06 -12.96
N GLU A 824 -27.11 -15.05 -13.30
CA GLU A 824 -26.92 -14.60 -14.69
C GLU A 824 -26.34 -15.69 -15.60
N GLY A 825 -27.04 -16.00 -16.68
CA GLY A 825 -26.62 -17.01 -17.65
C GLY A 825 -26.60 -18.46 -17.15
N THR A 826 -27.13 -18.75 -15.96
CA THR A 826 -27.14 -20.11 -15.37
C THR A 826 -28.39 -20.91 -15.67
N ALA A 827 -29.48 -20.26 -16.09
CA ALA A 827 -30.74 -20.93 -16.36
C ALA A 827 -30.71 -21.61 -17.73
N GLU A 828 -30.92 -22.93 -17.72
CA GLU A 828 -31.03 -23.76 -18.91
C GLU A 828 -32.50 -23.94 -19.33
N LEU A 829 -32.70 -24.26 -20.60
CA LEU A 829 -33.99 -24.65 -21.18
C LEU A 829 -33.93 -26.14 -21.55
N PRO A 830 -35.04 -26.89 -21.45
CA PRO A 830 -36.40 -26.42 -21.17
C PRO A 830 -36.68 -26.13 -19.69
N LEU A 831 -37.46 -25.08 -19.40
CA LEU A 831 -37.83 -24.67 -18.04
C LEU A 831 -39.29 -25.05 -17.74
N PRO A 832 -39.57 -25.94 -16.77
CA PRO A 832 -40.94 -26.30 -16.41
C PRO A 832 -41.67 -25.12 -15.74
N VAL A 833 -42.94 -24.97 -16.09
CA VAL A 833 -43.87 -23.99 -15.53
C VAL A 833 -44.91 -24.76 -14.74
N HIS A 834 -45.08 -24.41 -13.47
CA HIS A 834 -45.97 -25.12 -12.55
C HIS A 834 -47.23 -24.32 -12.24
N ASP A 835 -48.34 -25.01 -11.96
CA ASP A 835 -49.52 -24.41 -11.32
C ASP A 835 -49.28 -24.17 -9.81
N GLU A 836 -50.23 -23.51 -9.14
CA GLU A 836 -50.20 -23.28 -7.69
C GLU A 836 -50.14 -24.57 -6.85
N ARG A 837 -50.44 -25.74 -7.45
CA ARG A 837 -50.41 -27.06 -6.81
C ARG A 837 -49.13 -27.84 -7.13
N GLY A 838 -48.20 -27.27 -7.90
CA GLY A 838 -46.94 -27.89 -8.30
C GLY A 838 -46.99 -28.76 -9.55
N ASN A 839 -48.13 -28.89 -10.22
CA ASN A 839 -48.24 -29.66 -11.47
C ASN A 839 -47.65 -28.88 -12.64
N VAL A 840 -46.93 -29.55 -13.54
CA VAL A 840 -46.37 -28.93 -14.75
C VAL A 840 -47.50 -28.56 -15.72
N MET A 841 -47.72 -27.26 -15.92
CA MET A 841 -48.69 -26.69 -16.88
C MET A 841 -48.11 -26.49 -18.27
N ALA A 842 -46.84 -26.11 -18.35
CA ALA A 842 -46.13 -25.82 -19.59
C ALA A 842 -44.63 -26.08 -19.44
N GLN A 843 -43.91 -26.11 -20.55
CA GLN A 843 -42.44 -26.03 -20.56
C GLN A 843 -41.99 -24.91 -21.49
N VAL A 844 -41.19 -23.96 -20.99
CA VAL A 844 -40.52 -22.99 -21.85
C VAL A 844 -39.39 -23.71 -22.56
N VAL A 845 -39.46 -23.83 -23.88
CA VAL A 845 -38.52 -24.62 -24.69
C VAL A 845 -37.50 -23.76 -25.43
N ASP A 846 -37.82 -22.49 -25.70
CA ASP A 846 -36.89 -21.57 -26.37
C ASP A 846 -37.12 -20.11 -25.94
N LEU A 847 -36.04 -19.32 -25.95
CA LEU A 847 -36.02 -17.89 -25.66
C LEU A 847 -35.21 -17.17 -26.73
N ARG A 848 -35.90 -16.41 -27.60
CA ARG A 848 -35.29 -15.62 -28.67
C ARG A 848 -35.45 -14.13 -28.40
N TYR A 849 -34.60 -13.34 -29.05
CA TYR A 849 -34.70 -11.88 -29.01
C TYR A 849 -34.56 -11.25 -30.40
N GLU A 850 -35.15 -10.09 -30.57
CA GLU A 850 -35.02 -9.23 -31.75
C GLU A 850 -34.88 -7.77 -31.27
N PHE A 851 -33.96 -7.02 -31.87
CA PHE A 851 -34.02 -5.56 -31.76
C PHE A 851 -35.00 -5.04 -32.81
N VAL A 852 -35.87 -4.11 -32.44
CA VAL A 852 -36.95 -3.62 -33.31
C VAL A 852 -36.87 -2.11 -33.42
N LYS A 853 -36.90 -1.59 -34.66
CA LYS A 853 -37.02 -0.16 -34.95
C LYS A 853 -38.18 0.05 -35.93
N GLY A 854 -39.18 0.86 -35.57
CA GLY A 854 -40.34 1.12 -36.44
C GLY A 854 -41.10 -0.15 -36.85
N ASN A 855 -41.29 -1.10 -35.91
CA ASN A 855 -41.89 -2.43 -36.12
C ASN A 855 -41.09 -3.42 -36.99
N GLN A 856 -39.90 -3.06 -37.49
CA GLN A 856 -39.04 -3.97 -38.26
C GLN A 856 -37.89 -4.52 -37.40
N PRO A 857 -37.61 -5.84 -37.45
CA PRO A 857 -36.41 -6.42 -36.83
C PRO A 857 -35.13 -5.87 -37.45
N VAL A 858 -34.15 -5.55 -36.62
CA VAL A 858 -32.83 -5.04 -37.01
C VAL A 858 -31.73 -5.76 -36.23
N GLY A 859 -30.51 -5.83 -36.79
CA GLY A 859 -29.36 -6.48 -36.12
C GLY A 859 -28.81 -5.69 -34.93
N HIS A 860 -29.02 -4.37 -34.92
CA HIS A 860 -28.76 -3.49 -33.77
C HIS A 860 -29.63 -2.22 -33.88
N CYS A 861 -29.95 -1.58 -32.75
CA CYS A 861 -30.49 -0.22 -32.73
C CYS A 861 -30.11 0.49 -31.43
N ALA A 862 -30.26 1.82 -31.40
CA ALA A 862 -30.06 2.67 -30.23
C ALA A 862 -31.03 3.86 -30.27
N GLY A 863 -31.28 4.50 -29.12
CA GLY A 863 -32.18 5.65 -29.01
C GLY A 863 -33.65 5.28 -28.73
N LYS A 864 -34.52 6.30 -28.65
CA LYS A 864 -35.92 6.15 -28.17
C LYS A 864 -36.74 5.15 -28.99
N ASP A 865 -36.46 5.04 -30.29
CA ASP A 865 -37.20 4.19 -31.21
C ASP A 865 -36.73 2.73 -31.21
N CYS A 866 -35.69 2.41 -30.43
CA CYS A 866 -35.14 1.07 -30.32
C CYS A 866 -35.86 0.26 -29.22
N ARG A 867 -36.44 -0.87 -29.60
CA ARG A 867 -37.12 -1.79 -28.69
C ARG A 867 -36.42 -3.13 -28.65
N LEU A 868 -36.43 -3.77 -27.48
CA LEU A 868 -35.99 -5.16 -27.32
C LEU A 868 -37.22 -6.06 -27.24
N ARG A 869 -37.43 -6.90 -28.26
CA ARG A 869 -38.51 -7.88 -28.26
C ARG A 869 -37.96 -9.23 -27.83
N ILE A 870 -38.49 -9.77 -26.73
CA ILE A 870 -38.19 -11.11 -26.25
C ILE A 870 -39.36 -12.02 -26.63
N ILE A 871 -39.06 -13.13 -27.29
CA ILE A 871 -40.02 -14.13 -27.76
C ILE A 871 -39.79 -15.41 -26.97
N VAL A 872 -40.80 -15.82 -26.22
CA VAL A 872 -40.81 -17.02 -25.39
C VAL A 872 -41.58 -18.10 -26.13
N GLU A 873 -40.95 -19.21 -26.49
CA GLU A 873 -41.64 -20.40 -27.01
C GLU A 873 -41.88 -21.39 -25.87
N TYR A 874 -43.13 -21.83 -25.70
CA TYR A 874 -43.51 -22.77 -24.64
C TYR A 874 -44.44 -23.87 -25.16
N GLU A 875 -44.32 -25.08 -24.60
CA GLU A 875 -45.10 -26.27 -24.95
C GLU A 875 -46.17 -26.56 -23.90
N VAL A 876 -47.41 -26.76 -24.34
CA VAL A 876 -48.58 -27.05 -23.48
C VAL A 876 -49.42 -28.12 -24.18
N GLY A 877 -49.62 -29.27 -23.54
CA GLY A 877 -50.44 -30.34 -24.13
C GLY A 877 -49.95 -30.84 -25.49
N GLY A 878 -48.64 -30.71 -25.79
CA GLY A 878 -48.05 -31.06 -27.08
C GLY A 878 -48.10 -29.96 -28.15
N GLU A 879 -48.71 -28.80 -27.87
CA GLU A 879 -48.72 -27.65 -28.78
C GLU A 879 -47.64 -26.62 -28.41
N ARG A 880 -46.93 -26.08 -29.41
CA ARG A 880 -46.02 -24.94 -29.23
C ARG A 880 -46.76 -23.61 -29.37
N ARG A 881 -46.58 -22.73 -28.38
CA ARG A 881 -47.16 -21.38 -28.33
C ARG A 881 -46.07 -20.34 -28.08
N GLN A 882 -46.39 -19.07 -28.35
CA GLN A 882 -45.44 -17.96 -28.20
C GLN A 882 -46.01 -16.82 -27.35
N LEU A 883 -45.22 -16.34 -26.39
CA LEU A 883 -45.46 -15.11 -25.64
C LEU A 883 -44.40 -14.07 -26.02
N LYS A 884 -44.83 -12.85 -26.38
CA LYS A 884 -43.92 -11.77 -26.81
C LYS A 884 -43.93 -10.62 -25.79
N MET A 885 -42.74 -10.22 -25.36
CA MET A 885 -42.51 -9.07 -24.48
C MET A 885 -41.71 -8.03 -25.23
N GLU A 886 -42.30 -6.87 -25.51
CA GLU A 886 -41.62 -5.77 -26.20
C GLU A 886 -41.26 -4.67 -25.20
N TRP A 887 -39.96 -4.53 -24.96
CA TRP A 887 -39.36 -3.56 -24.06
C TRP A 887 -38.99 -2.28 -24.80
N TYR A 888 -39.33 -1.14 -24.21
CA TYR A 888 -39.05 0.17 -24.77
C TYR A 888 -38.67 1.18 -23.67
N TRP A 889 -38.10 2.31 -24.09
CA TRP A 889 -37.71 3.40 -23.20
C TRP A 889 -38.90 4.34 -22.97
N ALA A 890 -39.39 4.41 -21.74
CA ALA A 890 -40.41 5.38 -21.34
C ALA A 890 -39.77 6.66 -20.76
N GLU A 891 -40.29 7.81 -21.17
CA GLU A 891 -39.83 9.13 -20.73
C GLU A 891 -40.52 9.56 -19.44
N LYS A 892 -39.75 10.01 -18.44
CA LYS A 892 -40.23 10.65 -17.21
C LYS A 892 -39.56 12.01 -17.03
N ARG A 893 -40.35 13.07 -16.92
CA ARG A 893 -39.84 14.42 -16.66
C ARG A 893 -40.02 14.77 -15.19
N GLU A 894 -38.95 15.17 -14.52
CA GLU A 894 -39.01 15.68 -13.14
C GLU A 894 -38.44 17.10 -13.07
N LYS A 895 -39.11 17.97 -12.30
CA LYS A 895 -38.57 19.30 -11.97
C LYS A 895 -37.51 19.18 -10.89
N LYS A 896 -36.30 19.68 -11.17
CA LYS A 896 -35.23 19.89 -10.20
C LYS A 896 -34.87 21.38 -10.20
N GLY A 897 -35.43 22.13 -9.25
CA GLY A 897 -35.34 23.60 -9.24
C GLY A 897 -36.04 24.16 -10.49
N ASP A 898 -35.33 25.04 -11.23
CA ASP A 898 -35.82 25.65 -12.47
C ASP A 898 -35.61 24.78 -13.72
N ALA A 899 -34.86 23.67 -13.60
CA ALA A 899 -34.57 22.76 -14.71
C ALA A 899 -35.54 21.56 -14.73
N THR A 900 -35.96 21.16 -15.93
CA THR A 900 -36.68 19.90 -16.14
C THR A 900 -35.69 18.84 -16.62
N VAL A 901 -35.44 17.82 -15.80
CA VAL A 901 -34.58 16.69 -16.17
C VAL A 901 -35.46 15.57 -16.73
N THR A 902 -35.05 15.02 -17.86
CA THR A 902 -35.74 13.89 -18.52
C THR A 902 -34.99 12.60 -18.20
N TYR A 903 -35.69 11.61 -17.68
CA TYR A 903 -35.18 10.28 -17.37
C TYR A 903 -35.85 9.25 -18.28
N TYR A 904 -35.08 8.27 -18.76
CA TYR A 904 -35.64 7.11 -19.46
C TYR A 904 -35.55 5.87 -18.58
N TYR A 905 -36.63 5.12 -18.50
CA TYR A 905 -36.71 3.86 -17.78
C TYR A 905 -37.25 2.74 -18.68
N GLU A 906 -36.84 1.50 -18.39
CA GLU A 906 -37.28 0.30 -19.11
C GLU A 906 -38.72 -0.05 -18.75
N ILE A 907 -39.54 -0.30 -19.77
CA ILE A 907 -40.89 -0.83 -19.57
C ILE A 907 -41.29 -1.79 -20.68
N ALA A 908 -42.05 -2.82 -20.33
CA ALA A 908 -42.82 -3.64 -21.27
C ALA A 908 -44.27 -3.78 -20.79
N LEU A 909 -45.20 -3.89 -21.74
CA LEU A 909 -46.63 -4.07 -21.48
C LEU A 909 -47.19 -5.28 -22.25
N PRO A 910 -46.70 -6.51 -21.99
CA PRO A 910 -47.29 -7.71 -22.59
C PRO A 910 -48.77 -7.86 -22.23
N THR A 911 -49.54 -8.43 -23.16
CA THR A 911 -50.94 -8.80 -22.94
C THR A 911 -51.03 -10.31 -22.78
N VAL A 912 -51.39 -10.73 -21.57
CA VAL A 912 -51.47 -12.14 -21.13
C VAL A 912 -52.91 -12.62 -21.25
N LYS A 913 -53.15 -13.69 -22.01
CA LYS A 913 -54.50 -14.10 -22.48
C LYS A 913 -55.17 -15.15 -21.60
N ASP A 914 -54.40 -16.11 -21.10
CA ASP A 914 -54.89 -17.25 -20.33
C ASP A 914 -53.99 -17.54 -19.11
N ASP A 915 -54.44 -18.46 -18.26
CA ASP A 915 -53.77 -18.77 -17.00
C ASP A 915 -52.41 -19.47 -17.20
N VAL A 916 -52.22 -20.09 -18.37
CA VAL A 916 -50.94 -20.70 -18.76
C VAL A 916 -49.92 -19.62 -19.10
N GLU A 917 -50.29 -18.60 -19.87
CA GLU A 917 -49.42 -17.44 -20.13
C GLU A 917 -49.14 -16.65 -18.84
N VAL A 918 -50.08 -16.61 -17.89
CA VAL A 918 -49.84 -16.02 -16.55
C VAL A 918 -48.72 -16.78 -15.85
N ALA A 919 -48.82 -18.12 -15.77
CA ALA A 919 -47.81 -18.95 -15.12
C ALA A 919 -46.44 -18.89 -15.84
N VAL A 920 -46.43 -18.85 -17.18
CA VAL A 920 -45.20 -18.67 -17.98
C VAL A 920 -44.55 -17.31 -17.65
N LEU A 921 -45.35 -16.23 -17.64
CA LEU A 921 -44.83 -14.90 -17.33
C LEU A 921 -44.34 -14.78 -15.89
N GLU A 922 -45.05 -15.38 -14.94
CA GLU A 922 -44.66 -15.46 -13.53
C GLU A 922 -43.35 -16.22 -13.37
N THR A 923 -43.22 -17.37 -14.02
CA THR A 923 -42.00 -18.18 -13.98
C THR A 923 -40.81 -17.37 -14.48
N LEU A 924 -40.96 -16.63 -15.59
CA LEU A 924 -39.89 -15.85 -16.20
C LEU A 924 -39.54 -14.57 -15.43
N THR A 925 -40.55 -13.81 -14.99
CA THR A 925 -40.38 -12.43 -14.50
C THR A 925 -40.71 -12.25 -13.02
N ARG A 926 -41.21 -13.29 -12.34
CA ARG A 926 -41.73 -13.27 -10.96
C ARG A 926 -42.91 -12.30 -10.78
N LYS A 927 -43.62 -12.01 -11.88
CA LYS A 927 -44.81 -11.14 -11.91
C LYS A 927 -45.91 -11.77 -12.74
N ALA A 928 -47.09 -11.87 -12.15
CA ALA A 928 -48.22 -12.59 -12.72
C ALA A 928 -49.49 -11.74 -12.67
N LYS A 929 -50.15 -11.53 -13.81
CA LYS A 929 -51.51 -10.98 -13.88
C LYS A 929 -52.13 -11.24 -15.25
N ARG A 930 -53.41 -11.57 -15.30
CA ARG A 930 -54.16 -11.65 -16.56
C ARG A 930 -54.40 -10.25 -17.15
N GLY A 931 -54.33 -10.12 -18.48
CA GLY A 931 -54.48 -8.85 -19.18
C GLY A 931 -53.15 -8.12 -19.41
N LYS A 932 -53.17 -6.78 -19.45
CA LYS A 932 -51.96 -5.97 -19.65
C LYS A 932 -51.12 -5.93 -18.37
N VAL A 933 -49.88 -6.40 -18.44
CA VAL A 933 -48.96 -6.47 -17.29
C VAL A 933 -47.81 -5.47 -17.46
N PRO A 934 -47.66 -4.47 -16.59
CA PRO A 934 -46.48 -3.59 -16.63
C PRO A 934 -45.27 -4.33 -16.04
N LEU A 935 -44.21 -4.48 -16.83
CA LEU A 935 -42.92 -5.02 -16.41
C LEU A 935 -41.88 -3.89 -16.41
N PHE A 936 -41.02 -3.85 -15.40
CA PHE A 936 -39.98 -2.83 -15.23
C PHE A 936 -38.57 -3.43 -15.20
N ALA A 937 -37.55 -2.62 -14.88
CA ALA A 937 -36.14 -3.00 -14.92
C ALA A 937 -35.82 -4.26 -14.09
N ASP A 938 -36.46 -4.46 -12.95
CA ASP A 938 -36.30 -5.65 -12.10
C ASP A 938 -36.82 -6.94 -12.78
N GLN A 939 -37.93 -6.85 -13.53
CA GLN A 939 -38.41 -7.96 -14.35
C GLN A 939 -37.52 -8.22 -15.56
N LEU A 940 -36.94 -7.18 -16.17
CA LEU A 940 -35.96 -7.33 -17.26
C LEU A 940 -34.68 -8.01 -16.74
N ASP A 941 -34.20 -7.61 -15.57
CA ASP A 941 -33.03 -8.22 -14.92
C ASP A 941 -33.24 -9.69 -14.59
N ALA A 942 -34.46 -10.09 -14.19
CA ALA A 942 -34.79 -11.49 -13.96
C ALA A 942 -34.59 -12.37 -15.21
N LEU A 943 -34.72 -11.80 -16.43
CA LEU A 943 -34.52 -12.50 -17.69
C LEU A 943 -33.03 -12.68 -18.05
N ARG A 944 -32.11 -11.93 -17.43
CA ARG A 944 -30.66 -12.09 -17.64
C ARG A 944 -30.11 -13.41 -17.11
N ARG A 945 -30.90 -14.17 -16.35
CA ARG A 945 -30.55 -15.54 -15.96
C ARG A 945 -30.42 -16.51 -17.13
N PHE A 946 -31.02 -16.19 -18.27
CA PHE A 946 -30.90 -16.97 -19.49
C PHE A 946 -29.78 -16.41 -20.37
N LYS A 947 -28.77 -17.24 -20.68
CA LYS A 947 -27.58 -16.82 -21.45
C LYS A 947 -27.92 -16.10 -22.77
N PRO A 948 -28.89 -16.54 -23.59
CA PRO A 948 -29.24 -15.85 -24.84
C PRO A 948 -29.80 -14.44 -24.64
N LEU A 949 -30.47 -14.18 -23.51
CA LEU A 949 -31.11 -12.91 -23.23
C LEU A 949 -30.16 -11.94 -22.52
N LYS A 950 -29.20 -12.45 -21.73
CA LYS A 950 -28.19 -11.62 -21.05
C LYS A 950 -27.49 -10.67 -22.02
N ASP A 951 -26.85 -11.23 -23.04
CA ASP A 951 -26.06 -10.46 -24.02
C ASP A 951 -26.95 -9.47 -24.80
N ALA A 952 -28.19 -9.86 -25.10
CA ALA A 952 -29.15 -9.02 -25.80
C ALA A 952 -29.60 -7.81 -24.97
N ILE A 953 -29.89 -8.02 -23.68
CA ILE A 953 -30.31 -6.98 -22.75
C ILE A 953 -29.19 -5.96 -22.54
N ASP A 954 -27.95 -6.45 -22.36
CA ASP A 954 -26.78 -5.58 -22.15
C ASP A 954 -26.53 -4.71 -23.39
N LYS A 955 -26.54 -5.32 -24.58
CA LYS A 955 -26.42 -4.61 -25.86
C LYS A 955 -27.56 -3.62 -26.10
N TRP A 956 -28.79 -3.91 -25.65
CA TRP A 956 -29.90 -2.95 -25.75
C TRP A 956 -29.70 -1.74 -24.82
N ARG A 957 -29.23 -1.97 -23.59
CA ARG A 957 -28.99 -0.94 -22.57
C ARG A 957 -27.86 0.00 -22.94
N GLU A 958 -26.84 -0.46 -23.67
CA GLU A 958 -25.81 0.42 -24.26
C GLU A 958 -26.43 1.51 -25.17
N GLY A 959 -27.56 1.20 -25.82
CA GLY A 959 -28.30 2.12 -26.67
C GLY A 959 -29.28 3.05 -25.93
N LYS A 960 -29.23 3.11 -24.59
CA LYS A 960 -30.15 3.92 -23.78
C LYS A 960 -30.10 5.40 -24.19
N PRO A 961 -31.26 6.06 -24.41
CA PRO A 961 -31.29 7.50 -24.69
C PRO A 961 -30.71 8.30 -23.52
N LYS A 962 -29.85 9.28 -23.83
CA LYS A 962 -29.26 10.19 -22.85
C LYS A 962 -30.24 11.30 -22.43
#